data_AF-A0A182N2B4-F1
#
_entry.id   AF-A0A182N2B4-F1
#
_cell.length_a   1.000
_cell.length_b   1.000
_cell.length_c   1.000
_cell.angle_alpha   90.00
_cell.angle_beta   90.00
_cell.angle_gamma   90.00
#
_symmetry.space_group_name_H-M   'P 1'
#
loop_
_entity.id
_entity.type
_entity.pdbx_description
1 polymer ?
#
loop_
_entity_poly.entity_id
_entity_poly.type
_entity_poly.pdbx_seq_one_letter_code
_entity_poly.pdbx_strand_id
1 'polypeptide(L)'
;MAQNSDAVKQAMFEELQKILNPDSEQRKSAEARLAQLKFTEWYGVILAEFTIDQQIHIGIRQLASVMLKQYVDDCWTDGGDLDADGVTALDAGSANPAPALLVNDEAKRRIKQILPEGLCDQNSKIRSVVAYCIANIALYDWPGDWQELFDVIVKCLSGTENSVDGAMKVLTEFTTELDRQVGDVAPLILAEVYRIFTAADQYNVTARKYAVDILYSLLRSINTNIETRQEKTTILNPVLPNFMQRLIEGLTAPNGPHSSFQLKTQIIKILKYMISDMSKFVQPYMGTILPTIWQLLTQLADFYVKVVVNETEAAPFNGRSDHDGEDEADEFVQMILQIFEFVHTIIEMKKYRAAIMNVLTDLVYITVLYMQITEGQAQQWLDDPEKFVDDEDEQSVEFTVRATAHDVLLIVGQEYEKQLLPCFTEALGKHSAVAEVDRNAGNPHWWKIHESSILAVGSFKDLIVESPTGFDMGQYLALIKMLMESRASPYLLGRCLWLLSRFCECDILRQPFMEQIIIATVDSLSVDKPIVLRIMTARAIYGFCTNLKDNNDERHVLIMSKLEHFFDGLLALFEQSQNTVLGLLLEALSAVISFDVNVTATLCPKVINITMNVFQKYHDDRFLLEMVQDVLKILSQNPFCLLPLQDRMIPTIVSILNHEQQQQGSEHTLAPDIALDVLQTLVKYSQGPLSDAMIESAFPSAVHCILRTEDHSVMQAGGECLRSFLAVSPEQICRYQNGEGLNYVLQVTTMLLNPMNTESTASFIGRLVITIITKVGNLLGDSVDLLLKAVLSKMQLVKSLNVIMSLVTIFAHLILLQLDAVMNFLSTVPGPTGETAMSFVLANWLSRQHLFYGQYERKVTTLALCKLFEHGVTTKDDRLNTVMIKEQVAAPSANANSAARRTRSATAKTPSVWVDTPVLVKIFKLLLHELANLREAKDAHTKNQDSGDDRDSSSDNEADDASADGTKMSFLTALMYMDEGDDEEEDEDDRQLMAELMNDPIFQCDTMEYLTKFIESFSQHENFRAFLEKIDETEKNILKTFNIAL
;
A
#
# COMPACT_ATOMS: atom_id res chain seq x y z
N MET A 1 -29.62 -48.33 -22.30
CA MET A 1 -28.79 -47.30 -21.65
C MET A 1 -27.73 -47.91 -20.73
N ALA A 2 -28.04 -48.88 -19.85
CA ALA A 2 -27.05 -49.52 -18.95
C ALA A 2 -25.77 -50.06 -19.63
N GLN A 3 -25.87 -50.71 -20.80
CA GLN A 3 -24.70 -51.26 -21.53
C GLN A 3 -23.66 -50.22 -21.99
N ASN A 4 -24.04 -48.94 -22.14
CA ASN A 4 -23.12 -47.88 -22.57
C ASN A 4 -22.37 -47.25 -21.37
N SER A 5 -22.96 -47.30 -20.17
CA SER A 5 -22.36 -46.76 -18.94
C SER A 5 -21.20 -47.63 -18.44
N ASP A 6 -21.34 -48.96 -18.49
CA ASP A 6 -20.27 -49.90 -18.09
C ASP A 6 -19.02 -49.78 -18.98
N ALA A 7 -19.21 -49.55 -20.28
CA ALA A 7 -18.11 -49.33 -21.22
C ALA A 7 -17.37 -48.02 -20.96
N VAL A 8 -18.09 -46.95 -20.63
CA VAL A 8 -17.51 -45.65 -20.25
C VAL A 8 -16.78 -45.76 -18.91
N LYS A 9 -17.36 -46.47 -17.93
CA LYS A 9 -16.72 -46.74 -16.64
C LYS A 9 -15.40 -47.50 -16.81
N GLN A 10 -15.38 -48.56 -17.60
CA GLN A 10 -14.16 -49.30 -17.90
C GLN A 10 -13.10 -48.43 -18.60
N ALA A 11 -13.51 -47.61 -19.58
CA ALA A 11 -12.60 -46.70 -20.27
C ALA A 11 -12.01 -45.65 -19.32
N MET A 12 -12.82 -45.04 -18.44
CA MET A 12 -12.34 -44.08 -17.44
C MET A 12 -11.35 -44.72 -16.48
N PHE A 13 -11.61 -45.96 -16.02
CA PHE A 13 -10.70 -46.68 -15.15
C PHE A 13 -9.33 -46.91 -15.81
N GLU A 14 -9.31 -47.33 -17.07
CA GLU A 14 -8.08 -47.53 -17.84
C GLU A 14 -7.29 -46.23 -18.07
N GLU A 15 -7.98 -45.12 -18.37
CA GLU A 15 -7.31 -43.82 -18.55
C GLU A 15 -6.77 -43.26 -17.23
N LEU A 16 -7.49 -43.40 -16.11
CA LEU A 16 -6.98 -43.02 -14.78
C LEU A 16 -5.73 -43.81 -14.40
N GLN A 17 -5.66 -45.10 -14.75
CA GLN A 17 -4.44 -45.90 -14.56
C GLN A 17 -3.26 -45.38 -15.39
N LYS A 18 -3.51 -44.93 -16.63
CA LYS A 18 -2.46 -44.37 -17.50
C LYS A 18 -1.96 -43.01 -17.02
N ILE A 19 -2.81 -42.18 -16.42
CA ILE A 19 -2.37 -40.92 -15.80
C ILE A 19 -1.34 -41.16 -14.69
N LEU A 20 -1.47 -42.28 -13.95
CA LEU A 20 -0.54 -42.66 -12.89
C LEU A 20 0.74 -43.35 -13.41
N ASN A 21 0.92 -43.46 -14.73
CA ASN A 21 2.10 -44.06 -15.35
C ASN A 21 3.24 -43.01 -15.47
N PRO A 22 4.52 -43.37 -15.24
CA PRO A 22 5.64 -42.44 -15.45
C PRO A 22 5.85 -41.96 -16.89
N ASP A 23 5.27 -42.64 -17.90
CA ASP A 23 5.39 -42.25 -19.32
C ASP A 23 4.60 -40.98 -19.65
N SER A 24 5.32 -39.91 -20.03
CA SER A 24 4.76 -38.59 -20.36
C SER A 24 3.76 -38.61 -21.53
N GLU A 25 4.02 -39.42 -22.57
CA GLU A 25 3.13 -39.47 -23.75
C GLU A 25 1.83 -40.21 -23.42
N GLN A 26 1.91 -41.26 -22.61
CA GLN A 26 0.73 -41.97 -22.11
C GLN A 26 -0.14 -41.08 -21.22
N ARG A 27 0.48 -40.28 -20.34
CA ARG A 27 -0.25 -39.32 -19.49
C ARG A 27 -0.98 -38.27 -20.31
N LYS A 28 -0.29 -37.59 -21.23
CA LYS A 28 -0.89 -36.58 -22.12
C LYS A 28 -2.04 -37.16 -22.95
N SER A 29 -1.86 -38.37 -23.48
CA SER A 29 -2.92 -39.05 -24.23
C SER A 29 -4.13 -39.40 -23.35
N ALA A 30 -3.91 -39.82 -22.11
CA ALA A 30 -4.97 -40.16 -21.18
C ALA A 30 -5.72 -38.91 -20.67
N GLU A 31 -5.01 -37.82 -20.39
CA GLU A 31 -5.57 -36.50 -20.06
C GLU A 31 -6.47 -35.99 -21.18
N ALA A 32 -5.99 -36.00 -22.43
CA ALA A 32 -6.79 -35.60 -23.59
C ALA A 32 -8.05 -36.46 -23.76
N ARG A 33 -7.95 -37.77 -23.48
CA ARG A 33 -9.10 -38.67 -23.56
C ARG A 33 -10.09 -38.46 -22.42
N LEU A 34 -9.63 -38.21 -21.20
CA LEU A 34 -10.49 -37.87 -20.06
C LEU A 34 -11.18 -36.52 -20.24
N ALA A 35 -10.51 -35.53 -20.85
CA ALA A 35 -11.12 -34.26 -21.23
C ALA A 35 -12.29 -34.45 -22.21
N GLN A 36 -12.18 -35.41 -23.15
CA GLN A 36 -13.31 -35.78 -24.02
C GLN A 36 -14.41 -36.52 -23.26
N LEU A 37 -14.05 -37.42 -22.33
CA LEU A 37 -15.00 -38.18 -21.52
C LEU A 37 -15.78 -37.27 -20.54
N LYS A 38 -15.26 -36.10 -20.18
CA LYS A 38 -15.95 -35.09 -19.34
C LYS A 38 -17.35 -34.76 -19.88
N PHE A 39 -17.54 -34.74 -21.20
CA PHE A 39 -18.81 -34.46 -21.86
C PHE A 39 -19.84 -35.60 -21.81
N THR A 40 -19.51 -36.74 -21.19
CA THR A 40 -20.46 -37.84 -21.01
C THR A 40 -21.35 -37.60 -19.78
N GLU A 41 -22.64 -37.92 -19.89
CA GLU A 41 -23.64 -37.69 -18.83
C GLU A 41 -23.29 -38.34 -17.47
N TRP A 42 -22.53 -39.44 -17.49
CA TRP A 42 -22.21 -40.23 -16.31
C TRP A 42 -20.81 -39.97 -15.76
N TYR A 43 -20.04 -39.06 -16.34
CA TYR A 43 -18.66 -38.79 -15.97
C TYR A 43 -18.50 -38.50 -14.47
N GLY A 44 -19.23 -37.51 -13.94
CA GLY A 44 -19.19 -37.16 -12.52
C GLY A 44 -19.68 -38.28 -11.60
N VAL A 45 -20.70 -39.03 -12.02
CA VAL A 45 -21.22 -40.19 -11.25
C VAL A 45 -20.14 -41.27 -11.13
N ILE A 46 -19.47 -41.61 -12.24
CA ILE A 46 -18.41 -42.62 -12.28
C ILE A 46 -17.22 -42.19 -11.41
N LEU A 47 -16.82 -40.91 -11.46
CA LEU A 47 -15.78 -40.39 -10.58
C LEU A 47 -16.18 -40.48 -9.09
N ALA A 48 -17.44 -40.18 -8.76
CA ALA A 48 -17.96 -40.34 -7.40
C ALA A 48 -17.92 -41.81 -6.95
N GLU A 49 -18.34 -42.75 -7.79
CA GLU A 49 -18.27 -44.19 -7.50
C GLU A 49 -16.81 -44.66 -7.29
N PHE A 50 -15.89 -44.25 -8.17
CA PHE A 50 -14.47 -44.58 -8.01
C PHE A 50 -13.86 -43.98 -6.75
N THR A 51 -14.30 -42.79 -6.35
CA THR A 51 -13.83 -42.13 -5.13
C THR A 51 -14.19 -42.95 -3.89
N ILE A 52 -15.42 -43.48 -3.80
CA ILE A 52 -15.91 -44.17 -2.60
C ILE A 52 -15.61 -45.67 -2.54
N ASP A 53 -15.35 -46.32 -3.69
CA ASP A 53 -15.15 -47.77 -3.76
C ASP A 53 -13.83 -48.22 -3.10
N GLN A 54 -13.94 -48.90 -1.96
CA GLN A 54 -12.81 -49.40 -1.18
C GLN A 54 -12.01 -50.50 -1.89
N GLN A 55 -12.55 -51.13 -2.93
CA GLN A 55 -11.85 -52.18 -3.69
C GLN A 55 -10.85 -51.60 -4.69
N ILE A 56 -10.94 -50.30 -5.00
CA ILE A 56 -10.05 -49.62 -5.94
C ILE A 56 -8.78 -49.15 -5.23
N HIS A 57 -7.64 -49.23 -5.93
CA HIS A 57 -6.36 -48.75 -5.42
C HIS A 57 -6.41 -47.25 -5.09
N ILE A 58 -5.85 -46.87 -3.93
CA ILE A 58 -5.95 -45.51 -3.37
C ILE A 58 -5.52 -44.39 -4.34
N GLY A 59 -4.50 -44.63 -5.17
CA GLY A 59 -4.03 -43.66 -6.15
C GLY A 59 -5.10 -43.28 -7.18
N ILE A 60 -5.90 -44.25 -7.64
CA ILE A 60 -6.99 -44.00 -8.59
C ILE A 60 -8.13 -43.27 -7.88
N ARG A 61 -8.44 -43.65 -6.64
CA ARG A 61 -9.49 -43.01 -5.83
C ARG A 61 -9.17 -41.55 -5.54
N GLN A 62 -7.92 -41.23 -5.21
CA GLN A 62 -7.45 -39.86 -5.00
C GLN A 62 -7.52 -39.05 -6.29
N LEU A 63 -7.04 -39.59 -7.40
CA LEU A 63 -7.13 -38.92 -8.71
C LEU A 63 -8.60 -38.68 -9.11
N ALA A 64 -9.45 -39.69 -8.97
CA ALA A 64 -10.88 -39.57 -9.24
C ALA A 64 -11.55 -38.51 -8.37
N SER A 65 -11.18 -38.41 -7.08
CA SER A 65 -11.73 -37.38 -6.19
C SER A 65 -11.32 -35.97 -6.61
N VAL A 66 -10.07 -35.76 -7.04
CA VAL A 66 -9.59 -34.44 -7.50
C VAL A 66 -10.30 -34.04 -8.78
N MET A 67 -10.47 -34.97 -9.72
CA MET A 67 -11.22 -34.72 -10.95
C MET A 67 -12.71 -34.50 -10.69
N LEU A 68 -13.28 -35.15 -9.67
CA LEU A 68 -14.66 -34.95 -9.26
C LEU A 68 -14.87 -33.55 -8.68
N LYS A 69 -13.94 -33.09 -7.84
CA LYS A 69 -13.92 -31.71 -7.33
C LYS A 69 -13.95 -30.72 -8.49
N GLN A 70 -13.01 -30.82 -9.43
CA GLN A 70 -12.96 -29.94 -10.60
C GLN A 70 -14.24 -30.03 -11.45
N TYR A 71 -14.83 -31.22 -11.57
CA TYR A 71 -16.10 -31.37 -12.28
C TYR A 71 -17.27 -30.68 -11.58
N VAL A 72 -17.35 -30.72 -10.25
CA VAL A 72 -18.35 -29.97 -9.47
C VAL A 72 -18.14 -28.47 -9.67
N ASP A 73 -16.90 -27.98 -9.53
CA ASP A 73 -16.58 -26.56 -9.66
C ASP A 73 -16.93 -26.04 -11.07
N ASP A 74 -16.58 -26.80 -12.11
CA ASP A 74 -16.74 -26.35 -13.51
C ASP A 74 -18.15 -26.52 -14.08
N CYS A 75 -18.92 -27.50 -13.61
CA CYS A 75 -20.10 -28.01 -14.34
C CYS A 75 -21.41 -27.98 -13.52
N TRP A 76 -21.37 -27.72 -12.21
CA TRP A 76 -22.57 -27.88 -11.36
C TRP A 76 -23.61 -26.77 -11.56
N THR A 77 -23.18 -25.54 -11.83
CA THR A 77 -24.04 -24.39 -12.14
C THR A 77 -23.54 -23.64 -13.37
N ASP A 78 -24.41 -22.84 -13.97
CA ASP A 78 -24.17 -22.14 -15.24
C ASP A 78 -23.27 -20.93 -14.99
N GLY A 79 -21.96 -21.15 -14.81
CA GLY A 79 -20.88 -20.15 -14.83
C GLY A 79 -21.25 -18.77 -14.25
N GLY A 80 -21.81 -18.76 -13.04
CA GLY A 80 -22.42 -17.58 -12.42
C GLY A 80 -21.44 -16.53 -11.89
N ASP A 81 -20.15 -16.87 -11.78
CA ASP A 81 -19.09 -15.95 -11.38
C ASP A 81 -18.23 -15.58 -12.59
N LEU A 82 -18.87 -14.99 -13.60
CA LEU A 82 -18.18 -14.00 -14.41
C LEU A 82 -18.04 -12.76 -13.53
N ASP A 83 -16.89 -12.65 -12.84
CA ASP A 83 -16.49 -11.40 -12.21
C ASP A 83 -16.71 -10.24 -13.21
N ALA A 84 -17.24 -9.14 -12.70
CA ALA A 84 -17.59 -7.96 -13.50
C ALA A 84 -16.41 -7.35 -14.27
N ASP A 85 -15.18 -7.80 -13.99
CA ASP A 85 -13.96 -7.48 -14.70
C ASP A 85 -13.48 -8.71 -15.48
N GLY A 86 -13.79 -8.74 -16.78
CA GLY A 86 -13.49 -9.84 -17.70
C GLY A 86 -12.00 -10.11 -17.89
N VAL A 87 -11.35 -10.73 -16.90
CA VAL A 87 -9.99 -11.25 -16.97
C VAL A 87 -10.01 -12.70 -16.50
N THR A 88 -10.21 -13.62 -17.43
CA THR A 88 -9.82 -15.01 -17.21
C THR A 88 -8.30 -15.10 -17.23
N ALA A 89 -7.73 -15.60 -16.15
CA ALA A 89 -6.41 -16.20 -16.17
C ALA A 89 -6.43 -17.38 -17.16
N LEU A 90 -5.51 -17.32 -18.11
CA LEU A 90 -5.08 -18.35 -19.07
C LEU A 90 -5.98 -18.53 -20.31
N ASP A 91 -5.37 -18.26 -21.47
CA ASP A 91 -5.82 -18.39 -22.86
C ASP A 91 -6.75 -17.31 -23.45
N ALA A 92 -6.20 -16.10 -23.57
CA ALA A 92 -6.58 -15.17 -24.63
C ALA A 92 -6.20 -15.76 -26.01
N GLY A 93 -7.12 -16.50 -26.66
CA GLY A 93 -6.88 -17.00 -28.01
C GLY A 93 -8.00 -17.76 -28.73
N SER A 94 -9.13 -18.05 -28.10
CA SER A 94 -10.19 -18.86 -28.72
C SER A 94 -11.49 -18.07 -28.89
N ALA A 95 -11.71 -17.55 -30.10
CA ALA A 95 -12.99 -17.02 -30.55
C ALA A 95 -14.00 -18.16 -30.77
N ASN A 96 -14.60 -18.67 -29.69
CA ASN A 96 -15.87 -19.40 -29.64
C ASN A 96 -16.20 -19.74 -28.17
N PRO A 97 -17.29 -19.26 -27.58
CA PRO A 97 -17.74 -19.77 -26.28
C PRO A 97 -18.29 -21.17 -26.50
N ALA A 98 -17.57 -22.20 -26.06
CA ALA A 98 -18.14 -23.55 -25.98
C ALA A 98 -19.33 -23.51 -25.00
N PRO A 99 -20.44 -24.22 -25.26
CA PRO A 99 -21.56 -24.27 -24.33
C PRO A 99 -21.07 -24.83 -22.99
N ALA A 100 -21.35 -24.12 -21.89
CA ALA A 100 -21.03 -24.58 -20.56
C ALA A 100 -21.63 -25.98 -20.35
N LEU A 101 -20.78 -26.95 -20.05
CA LEU A 101 -21.23 -28.31 -19.78
C LEU A 101 -21.90 -28.31 -18.41
N LEU A 102 -23.22 -28.49 -18.37
CA LEU A 102 -23.98 -28.58 -17.13
C LEU A 102 -24.26 -30.02 -16.74
N VAL A 103 -24.10 -30.34 -15.45
CA VAL A 103 -24.50 -31.64 -14.90
C VAL A 103 -26.02 -31.79 -14.99
N ASN A 104 -26.51 -32.88 -15.60
CA ASN A 104 -27.94 -33.16 -15.67
C ASN A 104 -28.54 -33.56 -14.30
N ASP A 105 -29.85 -33.40 -14.13
CA ASP A 105 -30.52 -33.62 -12.85
C ASP A 105 -30.40 -35.06 -12.31
N GLU A 106 -30.34 -36.06 -13.20
CA GLU A 106 -30.19 -37.47 -12.81
C GLU A 106 -28.79 -37.73 -12.22
N ALA A 107 -27.75 -37.23 -12.89
CA ALA A 107 -26.37 -37.31 -12.43
C ALA A 107 -26.19 -36.52 -11.13
N LYS A 108 -26.77 -35.31 -11.01
CA LYS A 108 -26.78 -34.53 -9.75
C LYS A 108 -27.38 -35.34 -8.61
N ARG A 109 -28.56 -35.94 -8.80
CA ARG A 109 -29.22 -36.77 -7.78
C ARG A 109 -28.35 -37.96 -7.38
N ARG A 110 -27.74 -38.63 -8.35
CA ARG A 110 -26.91 -39.80 -8.08
C ARG A 110 -25.61 -39.44 -7.35
N ILE A 111 -24.94 -38.35 -7.73
CA ILE A 111 -23.75 -37.84 -7.03
C ILE A 111 -24.11 -37.47 -5.59
N LYS A 112 -25.23 -36.76 -5.36
CA LYS A 112 -25.73 -36.41 -4.02
C LYS A 112 -26.03 -37.63 -3.14
N GLN A 113 -26.40 -38.77 -3.72
CA GLN A 113 -26.58 -40.04 -2.99
C GLN A 113 -25.26 -40.75 -2.66
N ILE A 114 -24.25 -40.63 -3.53
CA ILE A 114 -22.97 -41.33 -3.41
C ILE A 114 -22.02 -40.63 -2.44
N LEU A 115 -21.85 -39.31 -2.59
CA LEU A 115 -20.85 -38.54 -1.85
C LEU A 115 -20.94 -38.69 -0.32
N PRO A 116 -22.13 -38.71 0.32
CA PRO A 116 -22.24 -38.92 1.76
C PRO A 116 -21.50 -40.14 2.32
N GLU A 117 -21.39 -41.24 1.55
CA GLU A 117 -20.68 -42.44 1.98
C GLU A 117 -19.17 -42.17 2.16
N GLY A 118 -18.61 -41.28 1.35
CA GLY A 118 -17.21 -40.88 1.39
C GLY A 118 -16.82 -40.05 2.62
N LEU A 119 -17.80 -39.50 3.36
CA LEU A 119 -17.51 -38.78 4.62
C LEU A 119 -16.99 -39.72 5.71
N CYS A 120 -17.26 -41.02 5.62
CA CYS A 120 -16.80 -42.02 6.59
C CYS A 120 -15.50 -42.73 6.17
N ASP A 121 -14.86 -42.28 5.08
CA ASP A 121 -13.72 -42.96 4.47
C ASP A 121 -12.53 -43.11 5.44
N GLN A 122 -11.73 -44.16 5.29
CA GLN A 122 -10.53 -44.35 6.12
C GLN A 122 -9.42 -43.35 5.76
N ASN A 123 -9.35 -42.90 4.50
CA ASN A 123 -8.35 -41.96 4.01
C ASN A 123 -8.84 -40.50 4.21
N SER A 124 -8.09 -39.73 4.99
CA SER A 124 -8.43 -38.32 5.30
C SER A 124 -8.44 -37.42 4.06
N LYS A 125 -7.61 -37.68 3.04
CA LYS A 125 -7.60 -36.88 1.80
C LYS A 125 -8.88 -37.07 1.00
N ILE A 126 -9.39 -38.31 0.93
CA ILE A 126 -10.69 -38.59 0.28
C ILE A 126 -11.80 -37.90 1.05
N ARG A 127 -11.84 -38.03 2.39
CA ARG A 127 -12.84 -37.34 3.22
C ARG A 127 -12.84 -35.83 2.97
N SER A 128 -11.68 -35.19 2.92
CA SER A 128 -11.58 -33.74 2.70
C SER A 128 -12.11 -33.31 1.32
N VAL A 129 -11.76 -34.04 0.25
CA VAL A 129 -12.24 -33.72 -1.10
C VAL A 129 -13.74 -33.96 -1.23
N VAL A 130 -14.25 -35.05 -0.66
CA VAL A 130 -15.70 -35.34 -0.61
C VAL A 130 -16.43 -34.27 0.17
N ALA A 131 -15.91 -33.87 1.34
CA ALA A 131 -16.51 -32.82 2.17
C ALA A 131 -16.59 -31.49 1.42
N TYR A 132 -15.52 -31.11 0.71
CA TYR A 132 -15.52 -29.93 -0.16
C TYR A 132 -16.57 -30.03 -1.27
N CYS A 133 -16.65 -31.15 -1.98
CA CYS A 133 -17.65 -31.34 -3.04
C CYS A 133 -19.07 -31.20 -2.49
N ILE A 134 -19.35 -31.79 -1.32
CA ILE A 134 -20.66 -31.68 -0.66
C ILE A 134 -20.95 -30.23 -0.28
N ALA A 135 -19.99 -29.52 0.32
CA ALA A 135 -20.16 -28.12 0.71
C ALA A 135 -20.43 -27.22 -0.51
N ASN A 136 -19.66 -27.37 -1.59
CA ASN A 136 -19.84 -26.58 -2.82
C ASN A 136 -21.21 -26.86 -3.47
N ILE A 137 -21.59 -28.14 -3.62
CA ILE A 137 -22.92 -28.50 -4.13
C ILE A 137 -24.03 -27.90 -3.26
N ALA A 138 -23.84 -27.88 -1.93
CA ALA A 138 -24.83 -27.36 -1.00
C ALA A 138 -25.10 -25.85 -1.17
N LEU A 139 -24.12 -25.06 -1.63
CA LEU A 139 -24.30 -23.62 -1.88
C LEU A 139 -25.43 -23.33 -2.87
N TYR A 140 -25.59 -24.21 -3.85
CA TYR A 140 -26.56 -24.03 -4.92
C TYR A 140 -27.82 -24.88 -4.70
N ASP A 141 -27.65 -26.10 -4.23
CA ASP A 141 -28.73 -27.07 -4.16
C ASP A 141 -29.43 -27.11 -2.78
N TRP A 142 -28.84 -26.57 -1.71
CA TRP A 142 -29.48 -26.53 -0.39
C TRP A 142 -30.06 -25.14 -0.09
N PRO A 143 -31.25 -25.00 0.54
CA PRO A 143 -32.16 -26.03 1.05
C PRO A 143 -33.15 -26.58 0.02
N GLY A 144 -33.08 -26.16 -1.25
CA GLY A 144 -34.05 -26.50 -2.29
C GLY A 144 -34.00 -27.95 -2.76
N ASP A 145 -33.00 -28.27 -3.58
CA ASP A 145 -32.79 -29.53 -4.31
C ASP A 145 -32.00 -30.61 -3.52
N TRP A 146 -31.54 -30.29 -2.30
CA TRP A 146 -30.86 -31.23 -1.40
C TRP A 146 -31.33 -31.14 0.06
N GLN A 147 -32.65 -31.21 0.28
CA GLN A 147 -33.27 -31.05 1.61
C GLN A 147 -32.68 -31.97 2.71
N GLU A 148 -32.26 -33.19 2.34
CA GLU A 148 -31.79 -34.24 3.25
C GLU A 148 -30.33 -34.01 3.76
N LEU A 149 -29.63 -33.00 3.26
CA LEU A 149 -28.21 -32.78 3.57
C LEU A 149 -27.94 -32.66 5.08
N PHE A 150 -28.78 -31.92 5.81
CA PHE A 150 -28.58 -31.76 7.25
C PHE A 150 -28.85 -33.04 8.03
N ASP A 151 -29.79 -33.88 7.60
CA ASP A 151 -30.02 -35.19 8.20
C ASP A 151 -28.77 -36.09 8.03
N VAL A 152 -28.12 -36.00 6.87
CA VAL A 152 -26.85 -36.69 6.59
C VAL A 152 -25.74 -36.18 7.51
N ILE A 153 -25.56 -34.86 7.63
CA ILE A 153 -24.52 -34.26 8.48
C ILE A 153 -24.74 -34.66 9.94
N VAL A 154 -25.95 -34.51 10.48
CA VAL A 154 -26.29 -34.85 11.88
C VAL A 154 -26.04 -36.33 12.16
N LYS A 155 -26.41 -37.22 11.23
CA LYS A 155 -26.13 -38.65 11.34
C LYS A 155 -24.63 -38.93 11.42
N CYS A 156 -23.81 -38.27 10.59
CA CYS A 156 -22.37 -38.41 10.61
C CYS A 156 -21.71 -37.85 11.89
N LEU A 157 -22.22 -36.75 12.46
CA LEU A 157 -21.75 -36.20 13.74
C LEU A 157 -21.99 -37.12 14.95
N SER A 158 -22.90 -38.09 14.81
CA SER A 158 -23.20 -39.13 15.81
C SER A 158 -22.53 -40.48 15.51
N GLY A 159 -21.69 -40.56 14.48
CA GLY A 159 -21.10 -41.80 13.97
C GLY A 159 -19.70 -42.13 14.50
N THR A 160 -18.86 -42.70 13.62
CA THR A 160 -17.45 -42.99 13.89
C THR A 160 -16.59 -41.72 13.84
N GLU A 161 -15.36 -41.79 14.37
CA GLU A 161 -14.39 -40.67 14.33
C GLU A 161 -14.19 -40.12 12.91
N ASN A 162 -14.07 -41.01 11.91
CA ASN A 162 -13.94 -40.61 10.50
C ASN A 162 -15.19 -39.88 9.99
N SER A 163 -16.38 -40.36 10.33
CA SER A 163 -17.64 -39.72 9.91
C SER A 163 -17.83 -38.35 10.54
N VAL A 164 -17.37 -38.18 11.78
CA VAL A 164 -17.37 -36.88 12.49
C VAL A 164 -16.38 -35.93 11.82
N ASP A 165 -15.14 -36.38 11.55
CA ASP A 165 -14.13 -35.58 10.82
C ASP A 165 -14.66 -35.12 9.44
N GLY A 166 -15.27 -36.02 8.68
CA GLY A 166 -15.87 -35.68 7.39
C GLY A 166 -17.00 -34.65 7.50
N ALA A 167 -17.94 -34.85 8.43
CA ALA A 167 -19.07 -33.94 8.64
C ALA A 167 -18.62 -32.55 9.14
N MET A 168 -17.62 -32.50 10.02
CA MET A 168 -17.06 -31.23 10.49
C MET A 168 -16.42 -30.43 9.35
N LYS A 169 -15.68 -31.10 8.46
CA LYS A 169 -15.10 -30.44 7.28
C LYS A 169 -16.17 -29.88 6.34
N VAL A 170 -17.29 -30.58 6.15
CA VAL A 170 -18.44 -30.05 5.40
C VAL A 170 -18.94 -28.76 6.07
N LEU A 171 -19.16 -28.79 7.39
CA LEU A 171 -19.67 -27.64 8.12
C LEU A 171 -18.71 -26.45 8.13
N THR A 172 -17.40 -26.68 8.23
CA THR A 172 -16.41 -25.61 8.18
C THR A 172 -16.48 -24.83 6.88
N GLU A 173 -16.57 -25.53 5.73
CA GLU A 173 -16.69 -24.90 4.41
C GLU A 173 -18.09 -24.32 4.16
N PHE A 174 -19.13 -25.01 4.64
CA PHE A 174 -20.51 -24.64 4.35
C PHE A 174 -21.01 -23.44 5.19
N THR A 175 -20.57 -23.31 6.44
CA THR A 175 -21.12 -22.30 7.37
C THR A 175 -20.71 -20.87 7.04
N THR A 176 -19.60 -20.66 6.32
CA THR A 176 -19.18 -19.32 5.88
C THR A 176 -20.08 -18.74 4.79
N GLU A 177 -20.67 -19.61 3.98
CA GLU A 177 -21.51 -19.25 2.82
C GLU A 177 -23.01 -19.19 3.15
N LEU A 178 -23.38 -19.34 4.42
CA LEU A 178 -24.77 -19.24 4.85
C LEU A 178 -25.24 -17.78 4.84
N ASP A 179 -26.22 -17.46 3.98
CA ASP A 179 -26.92 -16.17 3.93
C ASP A 179 -28.00 -16.06 5.03
N ARG A 180 -29.19 -15.52 4.72
CA ARG A 180 -30.33 -15.37 5.64
C ARG A 180 -30.80 -16.68 6.27
N GLN A 181 -30.49 -17.82 5.63
CA GLN A 181 -30.80 -19.16 6.12
C GLN A 181 -30.03 -19.54 7.40
N VAL A 182 -28.98 -18.79 7.75
CA VAL A 182 -28.25 -18.98 9.01
C VAL A 182 -29.18 -18.92 10.22
N GLY A 183 -30.25 -18.11 10.18
CA GLY A 183 -31.19 -17.97 11.28
C GLY A 183 -31.92 -19.27 11.65
N ASP A 184 -32.23 -20.10 10.66
CA ASP A 184 -33.00 -21.33 10.84
C ASP A 184 -32.11 -22.49 11.28
N VAL A 185 -30.85 -22.50 10.83
CA VAL A 185 -29.95 -23.66 10.97
C VAL A 185 -28.92 -23.49 12.08
N ALA A 186 -28.51 -22.25 12.39
CA ALA A 186 -27.52 -21.99 13.42
C ALA A 186 -27.85 -22.63 14.78
N PRO A 187 -29.10 -22.61 15.30
CA PRO A 187 -29.40 -23.25 16.58
C PRO A 187 -29.06 -24.75 16.63
N LEU A 188 -29.30 -25.47 15.53
CA LEU A 188 -29.01 -26.89 15.42
C LEU A 188 -27.51 -27.16 15.37
N ILE A 189 -26.78 -26.42 14.52
CA ILE A 189 -25.32 -26.59 14.40
C ILE A 189 -24.64 -26.19 15.72
N LEU A 190 -25.04 -25.08 16.35
CA LEU A 190 -24.47 -24.61 17.62
C LEU A 190 -24.64 -25.65 18.73
N ALA A 191 -25.80 -26.31 18.84
CA ALA A 191 -26.02 -27.36 19.83
C ALA A 191 -25.05 -28.54 19.65
N GLU A 192 -24.81 -28.94 18.40
CA GLU A 192 -24.03 -30.13 18.10
C GLU A 192 -22.52 -29.88 18.16
N VAL A 193 -22.10 -28.70 17.72
CA VAL A 193 -20.75 -28.18 17.94
C VAL A 193 -20.44 -28.05 19.43
N TYR A 194 -21.39 -27.57 20.25
CA TYR A 194 -21.22 -27.51 21.71
C TYR A 194 -21.00 -28.89 22.33
N ARG A 195 -21.80 -29.88 21.91
CA ARG A 195 -21.69 -31.27 22.38
C ARG A 195 -20.29 -31.84 22.09
N ILE A 196 -19.79 -31.62 20.88
CA ILE A 196 -18.48 -32.13 20.47
C ILE A 196 -17.35 -31.38 21.19
N PHE A 197 -17.44 -30.05 21.30
CA PHE A 197 -16.44 -29.25 22.00
C PHE A 197 -16.27 -29.63 23.48
N THR A 198 -17.36 -30.02 24.16
CA THR A 198 -17.35 -30.32 25.60
C THR A 198 -17.05 -31.77 25.96
N ALA A 199 -17.25 -32.72 25.05
CA ALA A 199 -17.05 -34.15 25.29
C ALA A 199 -15.59 -34.59 25.04
N ALA A 200 -14.66 -34.09 25.86
CA ALA A 200 -13.21 -34.32 25.72
C ALA A 200 -12.77 -35.78 25.85
N ASP A 201 -13.58 -36.64 26.48
CA ASP A 201 -13.34 -38.09 26.57
C ASP A 201 -13.82 -38.87 25.35
N GLN A 202 -14.67 -38.27 24.51
CA GLN A 202 -15.27 -38.91 23.33
C GLN A 202 -14.64 -38.42 22.02
N TYR A 203 -14.19 -37.16 21.99
CA TYR A 203 -13.63 -36.52 20.80
C TYR A 203 -12.21 -36.03 21.06
N ASN A 204 -11.34 -36.30 20.09
CA ASN A 204 -9.95 -35.84 20.11
C ASN A 204 -9.85 -34.29 19.99
N VAL A 205 -8.65 -33.75 20.24
CA VAL A 205 -8.41 -32.29 20.21
C VAL A 205 -8.72 -31.69 18.85
N THR A 206 -8.41 -32.38 17.75
CA THR A 206 -8.66 -31.91 16.37
C THR A 206 -10.16 -31.72 16.09
N ALA A 207 -11.00 -32.69 16.45
CA ALA A 207 -12.45 -32.59 16.30
C ALA A 207 -13.04 -31.44 17.14
N ARG A 208 -12.49 -31.22 18.34
CA ARG A 208 -12.88 -30.09 19.21
C ARG A 208 -12.39 -28.75 18.67
N LYS A 209 -11.25 -28.71 17.99
CA LYS A 209 -10.75 -27.53 17.27
C LYS A 209 -11.67 -27.19 16.10
N TYR A 210 -12.10 -28.16 15.31
CA TYR A 210 -13.11 -27.94 14.26
C TYR A 210 -14.43 -27.40 14.81
N ALA A 211 -14.86 -27.88 15.98
CA ALA A 211 -16.04 -27.33 16.65
C ALA A 211 -15.88 -25.82 16.94
N VAL A 212 -14.70 -25.40 17.42
CA VAL A 212 -14.38 -23.98 17.61
C VAL A 212 -14.34 -23.22 16.28
N ASP A 213 -13.73 -23.79 15.23
CA ASP A 213 -13.70 -23.16 13.89
C ASP A 213 -15.12 -22.92 13.33
N ILE A 214 -16.02 -23.91 13.47
CA ILE A 214 -17.42 -23.78 13.01
C ILE A 214 -18.18 -22.76 13.84
N LEU A 215 -17.95 -22.71 15.16
CA LEU A 215 -18.51 -21.66 16.01
C LEU A 215 -18.07 -20.27 15.54
N TYR A 216 -16.80 -20.09 15.20
CA TYR A 216 -16.28 -18.83 14.65
C TYR A 216 -17.01 -18.43 13.36
N SER A 217 -17.08 -19.34 12.38
CA SER A 217 -17.79 -19.11 11.11
C SER A 217 -19.25 -18.77 11.31
N LEU A 218 -19.95 -19.47 12.22
CA LEU A 218 -21.34 -19.19 12.54
C LEU A 218 -21.54 -17.84 13.22
N LEU A 219 -20.68 -17.47 14.18
CA LEU A 219 -20.74 -16.14 14.80
C LEU A 219 -20.60 -15.04 13.75
N ARG A 220 -19.68 -15.21 12.79
CA ARG A 220 -19.49 -14.28 11.67
C ARG A 220 -20.71 -14.22 10.75
N SER A 221 -21.20 -15.36 10.28
CA SER A 221 -22.39 -15.43 9.42
C SER A 221 -23.63 -14.85 10.11
N ILE A 222 -23.88 -15.17 11.39
CA ILE A 222 -24.97 -14.57 12.17
C ILE A 222 -24.78 -13.05 12.27
N ASN A 223 -23.57 -12.56 12.49
CA ASN A 223 -23.34 -11.14 12.64
C ASN A 223 -23.53 -10.37 11.31
N THR A 224 -23.11 -10.95 10.20
CA THR A 224 -23.20 -10.33 8.87
C THR A 224 -24.61 -10.43 8.27
N ASN A 225 -25.26 -11.58 8.36
CA ASN A 225 -26.46 -11.88 7.57
C ASN A 225 -27.79 -11.74 8.32
N ILE A 226 -27.75 -11.67 9.66
CA ILE A 226 -28.94 -11.34 10.46
C ILE A 226 -28.95 -9.84 10.74
N GLU A 227 -29.97 -9.14 10.27
CA GLU A 227 -30.04 -7.68 10.35
C GLU A 227 -30.39 -7.21 11.77
N THR A 228 -31.35 -7.86 12.44
CA THR A 228 -31.86 -7.38 13.73
C THR A 228 -31.10 -7.93 14.93
N ARG A 229 -30.76 -7.06 15.89
CA ARG A 229 -30.11 -7.47 17.15
C ARG A 229 -30.96 -8.45 17.96
N GLN A 230 -32.29 -8.32 17.90
CA GLN A 230 -33.21 -9.19 18.63
C GLN A 230 -33.14 -10.64 18.13
N GLU A 231 -33.05 -10.85 16.82
CA GLU A 231 -32.89 -12.19 16.24
C GLU A 231 -31.53 -12.80 16.61
N LYS A 232 -30.43 -12.04 16.47
CA LYS A 232 -29.10 -12.47 16.94
C LYS A 232 -29.12 -12.92 18.40
N THR A 233 -29.79 -12.12 19.25
CA THR A 233 -29.93 -12.40 20.68
C THR A 233 -30.73 -13.67 20.95
N THR A 234 -31.79 -13.91 20.17
CA THR A 234 -32.64 -15.10 20.30
C THR A 234 -31.88 -16.38 19.96
N ILE A 235 -31.01 -16.33 18.94
CA ILE A 235 -30.17 -17.45 18.52
C ILE A 235 -29.04 -17.70 19.53
N LEU A 236 -28.35 -16.65 19.97
CA LEU A 236 -27.10 -16.79 20.73
C LEU A 236 -27.28 -16.95 22.24
N ASN A 237 -28.19 -16.21 22.88
CA ASN A 237 -28.32 -16.22 24.35
C ASN A 237 -28.53 -17.60 24.99
N PRO A 238 -29.26 -18.56 24.37
CA PRO A 238 -29.45 -19.88 24.96
C PRO A 238 -28.16 -20.71 25.09
N VAL A 239 -27.18 -20.49 24.22
CA VAL A 239 -25.97 -21.33 24.10
C VAL A 239 -24.68 -20.60 24.46
N LEU A 240 -24.61 -19.30 24.15
CA LEU A 240 -23.39 -18.50 24.27
C LEU A 240 -22.78 -18.50 25.67
N PRO A 241 -23.54 -18.37 26.79
CA PRO A 241 -22.95 -18.41 28.13
C PRO A 241 -22.18 -19.69 28.42
N ASN A 242 -22.70 -20.82 27.97
CA ASN A 242 -22.09 -22.13 28.16
C ASN A 242 -20.85 -22.30 27.28
N PHE A 243 -20.88 -21.77 26.05
CA PHE A 243 -19.69 -21.68 25.19
C PHE A 243 -18.61 -20.82 25.83
N MET A 244 -18.93 -19.60 26.24
CA MET A 244 -17.96 -18.67 26.84
C MET A 244 -17.27 -19.26 28.06
N GLN A 245 -18.01 -19.93 28.94
CA GLN A 245 -17.43 -20.63 30.08
C GLN A 245 -16.40 -21.69 29.62
N ARG A 246 -16.77 -22.53 28.65
CA ARG A 246 -15.92 -23.63 28.15
C ARG A 246 -14.71 -23.13 27.34
N LEU A 247 -14.87 -22.04 26.60
CA LEU A 247 -13.79 -21.37 25.86
C LEU A 247 -12.73 -20.84 26.86
N ILE A 248 -13.16 -20.16 27.92
CA ILE A 248 -12.26 -19.64 28.96
C ILE A 248 -11.56 -20.80 29.71
N GLU A 249 -12.29 -21.86 30.07
CA GLU A 249 -11.70 -23.07 30.66
C GLU A 249 -10.66 -23.70 29.71
N GLY A 250 -10.94 -23.76 28.41
CA GLY A 250 -10.05 -24.30 27.38
C GLY A 250 -8.74 -23.52 27.22
N LEU A 251 -8.74 -22.20 27.41
CA LEU A 251 -7.51 -21.39 27.37
C LEU A 251 -6.52 -21.77 28.47
N THR A 252 -7.02 -22.07 29.67
CA THR A 252 -6.19 -22.37 30.84
C THR A 252 -5.79 -23.84 30.96
N ALA A 253 -6.36 -24.72 30.12
CA ALA A 253 -6.07 -26.14 30.15
C ALA A 253 -4.60 -26.42 29.78
N PRO A 254 -3.88 -27.30 30.49
CA PRO A 254 -2.54 -27.71 30.09
C PRO A 254 -2.60 -28.50 28.78
N ASN A 255 -1.61 -28.30 27.91
CA ASN A 255 -1.53 -29.04 26.65
C ASN A 255 -1.34 -30.54 26.91
N GLY A 256 -1.91 -31.37 26.04
CA GLY A 256 -1.94 -32.82 26.17
C GLY A 256 -3.12 -33.44 25.40
N PRO A 257 -3.62 -34.62 25.81
CA PRO A 257 -4.68 -35.34 25.08
C PRO A 257 -5.98 -34.56 24.90
N HIS A 258 -6.21 -33.51 25.69
CA HIS A 258 -7.44 -32.72 25.70
C HIS A 258 -7.23 -31.23 25.40
N SER A 259 -6.01 -30.78 25.06
CA SER A 259 -5.74 -29.38 24.69
C SER A 259 -4.46 -29.28 23.87
N SER A 260 -4.43 -28.39 22.88
CA SER A 260 -3.25 -28.10 22.05
C SER A 260 -3.11 -26.60 21.82
N PHE A 261 -1.96 -26.18 21.29
CA PHE A 261 -1.74 -24.79 20.86
C PHE A 261 -2.77 -24.37 19.80
N GLN A 262 -3.01 -25.19 18.77
CA GLN A 262 -4.05 -24.91 17.76
C GLN A 262 -5.43 -24.65 18.37
N LEU A 263 -5.87 -25.47 19.32
CA LEU A 263 -7.19 -25.28 19.94
C LEU A 263 -7.25 -23.93 20.66
N LYS A 264 -6.22 -23.58 21.43
CA LYS A 264 -6.15 -22.29 22.14
C LYS A 264 -6.11 -21.11 21.16
N THR A 265 -5.33 -21.23 20.09
CA THR A 265 -5.26 -20.24 19.02
C THR A 265 -6.64 -19.94 18.45
N GLN A 266 -7.44 -20.95 18.15
CA GLN A 266 -8.81 -20.74 17.63
C GLN A 266 -9.75 -20.12 18.68
N ILE A 267 -9.60 -20.49 19.95
CA ILE A 267 -10.36 -19.86 21.02
C ILE A 267 -10.02 -18.35 21.10
N ILE A 268 -8.74 -17.98 21.02
CA ILE A 268 -8.30 -16.58 21.04
C ILE A 268 -8.88 -15.81 19.85
N LYS A 269 -8.89 -16.40 18.64
CA LYS A 269 -9.49 -15.81 17.44
C LYS A 269 -10.98 -15.50 17.62
N ILE A 270 -11.75 -16.42 18.21
CA ILE A 270 -13.16 -16.17 18.54
C ILE A 270 -13.29 -15.01 19.52
N LEU A 271 -12.52 -15.01 20.60
CA LEU A 271 -12.61 -13.97 21.62
C LEU A 271 -12.23 -12.60 21.05
N LYS A 272 -11.18 -12.52 20.23
CA LYS A 272 -10.78 -11.30 19.50
C LYS A 272 -11.93 -10.78 18.65
N TYR A 273 -12.49 -11.62 17.77
CA TYR A 273 -13.61 -11.24 16.89
C TYR A 273 -14.85 -10.82 17.68
N MET A 274 -15.18 -11.53 18.74
CA MET A 274 -16.33 -11.16 19.58
C MET A 274 -16.12 -9.82 20.27
N ILE A 275 -14.89 -9.44 20.58
CA ILE A 275 -14.56 -8.16 21.19
C ILE A 275 -14.65 -7.03 20.19
N SER A 276 -14.09 -7.19 18.99
CA SER A 276 -14.13 -6.20 17.91
C SER A 276 -15.55 -6.03 17.33
N ASP A 277 -16.17 -7.13 16.92
CA ASP A 277 -17.35 -7.13 16.05
C ASP A 277 -18.67 -7.46 16.76
N MET A 278 -18.61 -8.13 17.92
CA MET A 278 -19.80 -8.54 18.70
C MET A 278 -19.75 -8.04 20.14
N SER A 279 -19.16 -6.86 20.36
CA SER A 279 -18.69 -6.40 21.66
C SER A 279 -19.73 -6.44 22.79
N LYS A 280 -21.02 -6.21 22.48
CA LYS A 280 -22.14 -6.23 23.43
C LYS A 280 -22.40 -7.63 24.02
N PHE A 281 -22.13 -8.70 23.26
CA PHE A 281 -22.32 -10.09 23.70
C PHE A 281 -21.18 -10.58 24.61
N VAL A 282 -19.95 -10.13 24.36
CA VAL A 282 -18.78 -10.55 25.15
C VAL A 282 -18.57 -9.75 26.44
N GLN A 283 -19.14 -8.55 26.57
CA GLN A 283 -18.97 -7.67 27.74
C GLN A 283 -19.08 -8.39 29.11
N PRO A 284 -20.07 -9.28 29.36
CA PRO A 284 -20.22 -9.93 30.67
C PRO A 284 -19.02 -10.81 31.07
N TYR A 285 -18.20 -11.24 30.12
CA TYR A 285 -17.11 -12.19 30.31
C TYR A 285 -15.73 -11.51 30.35
N MET A 286 -15.64 -10.22 30.03
CA MET A 286 -14.37 -9.49 29.92
C MET A 286 -13.56 -9.48 31.21
N GLY A 287 -14.22 -9.46 32.36
CA GLY A 287 -13.57 -9.53 33.67
C GLY A 287 -12.81 -10.84 33.94
N THR A 288 -13.08 -11.89 33.16
CA THR A 288 -12.37 -13.18 33.23
C THR A 288 -11.45 -13.39 32.02
N ILE A 289 -11.86 -12.93 30.83
CA ILE A 289 -11.06 -13.06 29.60
C ILE A 289 -9.75 -12.30 29.72
N LEU A 290 -9.77 -11.02 30.09
CA LEU A 290 -8.56 -10.20 30.11
C LEU A 290 -7.51 -10.74 31.08
N PRO A 291 -7.83 -11.10 32.35
CA PRO A 291 -6.85 -11.72 33.25
C PRO A 291 -6.32 -13.07 32.72
N THR A 292 -7.14 -13.85 32.02
CA THR A 292 -6.73 -15.16 31.47
C THR A 292 -5.73 -14.99 30.32
N ILE A 293 -6.01 -14.07 29.38
CA ILE A 293 -5.08 -13.76 28.28
C ILE A 293 -3.79 -13.15 28.83
N TRP A 294 -3.90 -12.24 29.79
CA TRP A 294 -2.74 -11.66 30.48
C TRP A 294 -1.87 -12.73 31.16
N GLN A 295 -2.49 -13.69 31.84
CA GLN A 295 -1.79 -14.81 32.45
C GLN A 295 -1.08 -15.67 31.39
N LEU A 296 -1.73 -15.97 30.26
CA LEU A 296 -1.09 -16.71 29.17
C LEU A 296 0.11 -15.94 28.61
N LEU A 297 -0.06 -14.66 28.28
CA LEU A 297 1.00 -13.82 27.74
C LEU A 297 2.24 -13.80 28.65
N THR A 298 2.03 -13.64 29.96
CA THR A 298 3.10 -13.56 30.96
C THR A 298 3.74 -14.92 31.25
N GLN A 299 2.96 -16.01 31.35
CA GLN A 299 3.50 -17.35 31.65
C GLN A 299 4.30 -17.93 30.48
N LEU A 300 3.91 -17.62 29.24
CA LEU A 300 4.59 -18.11 28.06
C LEU A 300 5.89 -17.37 27.76
N ALA A 301 6.12 -16.18 28.34
CA ALA A 301 7.28 -15.35 28.02
C ALA A 301 8.61 -16.04 28.40
N ASP A 302 8.73 -16.54 29.64
CA ASP A 302 9.94 -17.26 30.10
C ASP A 302 10.19 -18.51 29.26
N PHE A 303 9.13 -19.23 28.92
CA PHE A 303 9.20 -20.43 28.09
C PHE A 303 9.61 -20.12 26.64
N TYR A 304 9.02 -19.10 26.02
CA TYR A 304 9.43 -18.59 24.70
C TYR A 304 10.90 -18.18 24.69
N VAL A 305 11.36 -17.46 25.73
CA VAL A 305 12.75 -17.02 25.82
C VAL A 305 13.73 -18.21 25.92
N LYS A 306 13.38 -19.24 26.69
CA LYS A 306 14.24 -20.42 26.86
C LYS A 306 14.25 -21.36 25.65
N VAL A 307 13.08 -21.59 25.06
CA VAL A 307 12.91 -22.62 24.01
C VAL A 307 13.12 -22.04 22.61
N VAL A 308 12.65 -20.82 22.34
CA VAL A 308 12.66 -20.22 20.99
C VAL A 308 13.74 -19.15 20.87
N VAL A 309 13.84 -18.22 21.84
CA VAL A 309 14.81 -17.11 21.72
C VAL A 309 16.23 -17.63 21.89
N ASN A 310 16.51 -18.42 22.92
CA ASN A 310 17.87 -18.83 23.29
C ASN A 310 18.17 -20.32 23.06
N GLU A 311 17.16 -21.14 22.74
CA GLU A 311 17.30 -22.58 22.53
C GLU A 311 18.09 -23.31 23.65
N THR A 312 17.98 -22.83 24.90
CA THR A 312 18.70 -23.38 26.06
C THR A 312 18.03 -24.63 26.62
N GLU A 313 16.72 -24.75 26.41
CA GLU A 313 15.92 -25.92 26.76
C GLU A 313 15.36 -26.54 25.49
N ALA A 314 15.50 -27.87 25.36
CA ALA A 314 14.85 -28.60 24.28
C ALA A 314 13.34 -28.41 24.38
N ALA A 315 12.71 -28.11 23.24
CA ALA A 315 11.27 -27.97 23.18
C ALA A 315 10.60 -29.24 23.74
N PRO A 316 9.67 -29.13 24.72
CA PRO A 316 8.99 -30.29 25.31
C PRO A 316 7.99 -30.95 24.35
N PHE A 317 7.90 -30.44 23.11
CA PHE A 317 7.08 -30.88 21.99
C PHE A 317 7.62 -32.19 21.41
N ASN A 318 7.65 -33.25 22.21
CA ASN A 318 8.07 -34.57 21.73
C ASN A 318 6.98 -35.17 20.82
N GLY A 319 7.05 -34.85 19.54
CA GLY A 319 6.32 -35.54 18.48
C GLY A 319 6.66 -37.03 18.42
N ARG A 320 5.72 -37.87 17.97
CA ARG A 320 5.94 -39.32 17.79
C ARG A 320 6.82 -39.64 16.57
N SER A 321 7.20 -38.62 15.79
CA SER A 321 8.13 -38.65 14.66
C SER A 321 8.82 -37.29 14.53
N ASP A 322 10.02 -37.24 13.92
CA ASP A 322 10.80 -36.01 13.74
C ASP A 322 10.04 -34.90 12.96
N HIS A 323 9.01 -35.25 12.17
CA HIS A 323 8.16 -34.29 11.45
C HIS A 323 7.06 -33.65 12.31
N ASP A 324 6.55 -34.32 13.34
CA ASP A 324 5.45 -33.79 14.17
C ASP A 324 5.95 -32.72 15.17
N GLY A 325 7.26 -32.68 15.45
CA GLY A 325 7.86 -31.75 16.43
C GLY A 325 8.08 -30.33 15.88
N GLU A 326 8.37 -30.20 14.58
CA GLU A 326 8.47 -28.90 13.90
C GLU A 326 7.10 -28.22 13.81
N ASP A 327 6.05 -28.98 13.47
CA ASP A 327 4.67 -28.49 13.40
C ASP A 327 4.18 -27.91 14.75
N GLU A 328 4.51 -28.54 15.89
CA GLU A 328 4.05 -28.08 17.21
C GLU A 328 4.77 -26.79 17.68
N ALA A 329 6.02 -26.57 17.27
CA ALA A 329 6.75 -25.33 17.54
C ALA A 329 6.15 -24.14 16.78
N ASP A 330 5.80 -24.34 15.50
CA ASP A 330 5.09 -23.34 14.70
C ASP A 330 3.72 -23.03 15.29
N GLU A 331 2.97 -24.04 15.73
CA GLU A 331 1.69 -23.84 16.41
C GLU A 331 1.81 -23.01 17.68
N PHE A 332 2.88 -23.21 18.45
CA PHE A 332 3.18 -22.43 19.64
C PHE A 332 3.44 -20.96 19.31
N VAL A 333 4.26 -20.68 18.29
CA VAL A 333 4.55 -19.33 17.78
C VAL A 333 3.26 -18.66 17.28
N GLN A 334 2.45 -19.37 16.50
CA GLN A 334 1.15 -18.89 16.01
C GLN A 334 0.19 -18.53 17.14
N MET A 335 0.20 -19.27 18.25
CA MET A 335 -0.61 -18.92 19.42
C MET A 335 -0.15 -17.59 20.03
N ILE A 336 1.15 -17.35 20.17
CA ILE A 336 1.70 -16.08 20.69
C ILE A 336 1.29 -14.91 19.79
N LEU A 337 1.44 -15.06 18.47
CA LEU A 337 1.03 -14.04 17.49
C LEU A 337 -0.45 -13.67 17.66
N GLN A 338 -1.31 -14.67 17.86
CA GLN A 338 -2.75 -14.45 18.06
C GLN A 338 -3.08 -13.81 19.43
N ILE A 339 -2.26 -14.05 20.46
CA ILE A 339 -2.35 -13.31 21.73
C ILE A 339 -2.00 -11.83 21.50
N PHE A 340 -0.94 -11.52 20.76
CA PHE A 340 -0.58 -10.13 20.47
C PHE A 340 -1.62 -9.42 19.60
N GLU A 341 -2.18 -10.08 18.60
CA GLU A 341 -3.31 -9.53 17.83
C GLU A 341 -4.53 -9.20 18.71
N PHE A 342 -4.80 -10.04 19.71
CA PHE A 342 -5.84 -9.79 20.70
C PHE A 342 -5.49 -8.55 21.56
N VAL A 343 -4.25 -8.44 22.03
CA VAL A 343 -3.77 -7.30 22.83
C VAL A 343 -3.85 -6.00 22.02
N HIS A 344 -3.38 -6.02 20.77
CA HIS A 344 -3.51 -4.92 19.81
C HIS A 344 -4.95 -4.43 19.72
N THR A 345 -5.89 -5.35 19.45
CA THR A 345 -7.33 -5.02 19.35
C THR A 345 -7.86 -4.38 20.65
N ILE A 346 -7.38 -4.82 21.82
CA ILE A 346 -7.80 -4.23 23.10
C ILE A 346 -7.24 -2.81 23.30
N ILE A 347 -6.01 -2.55 22.87
CA ILE A 347 -5.37 -1.24 23.03
C ILE A 347 -6.10 -0.17 22.22
N GLU A 348 -6.45 -0.47 20.96
CA GLU A 348 -7.18 0.45 20.06
C GLU A 348 -8.61 0.73 20.55
N MET A 349 -9.16 -0.15 21.39
CA MET A 349 -10.48 0.04 21.96
C MET A 349 -10.45 1.00 23.15
N LYS A 350 -10.80 2.28 22.91
CA LYS A 350 -10.88 3.36 23.92
C LYS A 350 -11.52 2.96 25.25
N LYS A 351 -12.57 2.11 25.25
CA LYS A 351 -13.26 1.64 26.46
C LYS A 351 -12.37 0.80 27.41
N TYR A 352 -11.28 0.21 26.91
CA TYR A 352 -10.33 -0.57 27.70
C TYR A 352 -9.07 0.21 28.08
N ARG A 353 -8.98 1.50 27.71
CA ARG A 353 -7.81 2.35 27.96
C ARG A 353 -7.36 2.32 29.43
N ALA A 354 -8.31 2.40 30.37
CA ALA A 354 -8.03 2.35 31.81
C ALA A 354 -7.55 0.97 32.29
N ALA A 355 -8.02 -0.12 31.68
CA ALA A 355 -7.57 -1.47 32.03
C ALA A 355 -6.12 -1.69 31.62
N ILE A 356 -5.74 -1.24 30.42
CA ILE A 356 -4.36 -1.29 29.94
C ILE A 356 -3.45 -0.34 30.72
N MET A 357 -3.91 0.87 31.05
CA MET A 357 -3.15 1.81 31.90
C MET A 357 -2.69 1.16 33.22
N ASN A 358 -3.54 0.35 33.85
CA ASN A 358 -3.20 -0.34 35.11
C ASN A 358 -2.09 -1.39 34.98
N VAL A 359 -1.84 -1.91 33.77
CA VAL A 359 -0.83 -2.93 33.49
C VAL A 359 0.26 -2.43 32.53
N LEU A 360 0.29 -1.13 32.24
CA LEU A 360 1.10 -0.56 31.16
C LEU A 360 2.60 -0.85 31.33
N THR A 361 3.14 -0.67 32.55
CA THR A 361 4.54 -1.00 32.87
C THR A 361 4.86 -2.47 32.60
N ASP A 362 3.98 -3.39 33.03
CA ASP A 362 4.20 -4.82 32.85
C ASP A 362 4.00 -5.23 31.39
N LEU A 363 3.11 -4.56 30.66
CA LEU A 363 2.89 -4.81 29.23
C LEU A 363 4.15 -4.43 28.44
N VAL A 364 4.72 -3.24 28.68
CA VAL A 364 6.02 -2.86 28.12
C VAL A 364 7.09 -3.89 28.46
N TYR A 365 7.18 -4.28 29.73
CA TYR A 365 8.17 -5.26 30.19
C TYR A 365 8.08 -6.58 29.41
N ILE A 366 6.88 -7.14 29.29
CA ILE A 366 6.64 -8.41 28.60
C ILE A 366 6.86 -8.28 27.09
N THR A 367 6.37 -7.21 26.47
CA THR A 367 6.55 -6.97 25.04
C THR A 367 8.04 -6.94 24.66
N VAL A 368 8.88 -6.26 25.46
CA VAL A 368 10.34 -6.21 25.24
C VAL A 368 11.02 -7.59 25.35
N LEU A 369 10.46 -8.54 26.12
CA LEU A 369 10.96 -9.93 26.15
C LEU A 369 10.70 -10.66 24.83
N TYR A 370 9.51 -10.49 24.26
CA TYR A 370 9.10 -11.13 23.00
C TYR A 370 9.78 -10.48 21.78
N MET A 371 10.21 -9.23 21.91
CA MET A 371 11.00 -8.53 20.88
C MET A 371 12.44 -9.07 20.75
N GLN A 372 12.95 -9.94 21.63
CA GLN A 372 14.35 -10.39 21.55
C GLN A 372 14.65 -11.19 20.26
N ILE A 373 15.84 -10.98 19.69
CA ILE A 373 16.34 -11.73 18.54
C ILE A 373 16.48 -13.22 18.90
N THR A 374 15.86 -14.09 18.11
CA THR A 374 15.99 -15.56 18.26
C THR A 374 17.31 -16.07 17.67
N GLU A 375 17.81 -17.23 18.13
CA GLU A 375 18.99 -17.85 17.52
C GLU A 375 18.74 -18.19 16.03
N GLY A 376 17.55 -18.69 15.70
CA GLY A 376 17.13 -18.92 14.31
C GLY A 376 17.20 -17.67 13.42
N GLN A 377 16.67 -16.52 13.89
CA GLN A 377 16.78 -15.24 13.18
C GLN A 377 18.23 -14.79 13.03
N ALA A 378 19.03 -14.87 14.10
CA ALA A 378 20.44 -14.47 14.05
C ALA A 378 21.21 -15.29 13.00
N GLN A 379 21.02 -16.60 12.95
CA GLN A 379 21.66 -17.44 11.96
C GLN A 379 21.16 -17.12 10.54
N GLN A 380 19.85 -16.99 10.36
CA GLN A 380 19.25 -16.68 9.06
C GLN A 380 19.74 -15.35 8.49
N TRP A 381 19.86 -14.31 9.32
CA TRP A 381 20.37 -13.00 8.93
C TRP A 381 21.85 -13.01 8.57
N LEU A 382 22.65 -13.91 9.14
CA LEU A 382 24.05 -14.09 8.75
C LEU A 382 24.18 -14.81 7.39
N ASP A 383 23.29 -15.77 7.12
CA ASP A 383 23.28 -16.54 5.89
C ASP A 383 22.67 -15.76 4.72
N ASP A 384 21.67 -14.92 5.00
CA ASP A 384 20.97 -14.06 4.04
C ASP A 384 20.86 -12.61 4.56
N PRO A 385 21.82 -11.74 4.19
CA PRO A 385 21.82 -10.33 4.57
C PRO A 385 20.71 -9.51 3.92
N GLU A 386 20.12 -9.96 2.80
CA GLU A 386 18.98 -9.30 2.16
C GLU A 386 17.76 -9.46 3.05
N LYS A 387 17.50 -10.70 3.50
CA LYS A 387 16.43 -10.96 4.47
C LYS A 387 16.60 -10.15 5.76
N PHE A 388 17.83 -9.95 6.25
CA PHE A 388 18.07 -9.07 7.40
C PHE A 388 17.58 -7.63 7.16
N VAL A 389 17.86 -7.06 5.98
CA VAL A 389 17.42 -5.70 5.64
C VAL A 389 15.90 -5.65 5.57
N ASP A 390 15.27 -6.63 4.93
CA ASP A 390 13.81 -6.75 4.77
C ASP A 390 13.11 -6.94 6.13
N ASP A 391 13.66 -7.78 7.02
CA ASP A 391 13.13 -8.06 8.36
C ASP A 391 13.18 -6.85 9.29
N GLU A 392 14.25 -6.07 9.19
CA GLU A 392 14.53 -4.94 10.10
C GLU A 392 14.21 -3.58 9.46
N ASP A 393 13.56 -3.56 8.30
CA ASP A 393 12.99 -2.34 7.72
C ASP A 393 11.77 -1.86 8.53
N GLU A 394 11.59 -0.55 8.67
CA GLU A 394 10.42 0.03 9.34
C GLU A 394 9.12 -0.22 8.54
N GLN A 395 9.22 -0.47 7.23
CA GLN A 395 8.09 -0.81 6.35
C GLN A 395 7.93 -2.32 6.10
N SER A 396 8.60 -3.16 6.90
CA SER A 396 8.52 -4.61 6.75
C SER A 396 7.10 -5.14 6.93
N VAL A 397 6.73 -6.14 6.12
CA VAL A 397 5.45 -6.87 6.22
C VAL A 397 5.61 -8.24 6.90
N GLU A 398 6.77 -8.50 7.51
CA GLU A 398 7.09 -9.77 8.17
C GLU A 398 6.20 -10.00 9.40
N PHE A 399 5.61 -11.20 9.49
CA PHE A 399 4.72 -11.57 10.60
C PHE A 399 5.42 -12.49 11.59
N THR A 400 6.38 -11.92 12.33
CA THR A 400 7.13 -12.63 13.39
C THR A 400 6.74 -12.15 14.78
N VAL A 401 7.02 -12.95 15.83
CA VAL A 401 6.73 -12.55 17.21
C VAL A 401 7.47 -11.27 17.60
N ARG A 402 8.70 -11.07 17.09
CA ARG A 402 9.47 -9.84 17.30
C ARG A 402 8.78 -8.63 16.68
N ALA A 403 8.38 -8.71 15.41
CA ALA A 403 7.71 -7.64 14.70
C ALA A 403 6.35 -7.31 15.33
N THR A 404 5.49 -8.31 15.57
CA THR A 404 4.16 -8.07 16.18
C THR A 404 4.24 -7.54 17.61
N ALA A 405 5.23 -7.97 18.40
CA ALA A 405 5.49 -7.38 19.71
C ALA A 405 5.91 -5.90 19.59
N HIS A 406 6.77 -5.59 18.61
CA HIS A 406 7.17 -4.22 18.33
C HIS A 406 5.99 -3.35 17.87
N ASP A 407 5.12 -3.85 16.99
CA ASP A 407 3.89 -3.15 16.56
C ASP A 407 2.97 -2.82 17.74
N VAL A 408 2.77 -3.79 18.65
CA VAL A 408 2.00 -3.57 19.87
C VAL A 408 2.64 -2.48 20.74
N LEU A 409 3.97 -2.44 20.82
CA LEU A 409 4.66 -1.38 21.54
C LEU A 409 4.45 -0.01 20.88
N LEU A 410 4.55 0.08 19.54
CA LEU A 410 4.32 1.32 18.78
C LEU A 410 2.92 1.87 19.01
N ILE A 411 1.90 1.01 18.95
CA ILE A 411 0.50 1.40 19.18
C ILE A 411 0.28 1.83 20.64
N VAL A 412 0.94 1.19 21.60
CA VAL A 412 0.95 1.68 22.98
C VAL A 412 1.56 3.09 23.06
N GLY A 413 2.64 3.36 22.32
CA GLY A 413 3.21 4.71 22.22
C GLY A 413 2.24 5.73 21.66
N GLN A 414 1.53 5.38 20.59
CA GLN A 414 0.52 6.23 19.95
C GLN A 414 -0.68 6.51 20.86
N GLU A 415 -1.22 5.50 21.56
CA GLU A 415 -2.43 5.66 22.38
C GLU A 415 -2.19 6.29 23.77
N TYR A 416 -0.98 6.18 24.31
CA TYR A 416 -0.65 6.62 25.68
C TYR A 416 0.35 7.77 25.75
N GLU A 417 1.07 8.04 24.66
CA GLU A 417 1.98 9.18 24.50
C GLU A 417 2.87 9.39 25.76
N LYS A 418 2.85 10.60 26.34
CA LYS A 418 3.70 10.99 27.49
C LYS A 418 3.44 10.15 28.74
N GLN A 419 2.28 9.49 28.85
CA GLN A 419 1.97 8.61 29.98
C GLN A 419 2.77 7.30 29.93
N LEU A 420 3.28 6.93 28.76
CA LEU A 420 4.14 5.76 28.58
C LEU A 420 5.51 5.93 29.24
N LEU A 421 6.13 7.11 29.18
CA LEU A 421 7.55 7.29 29.51
C LEU A 421 7.95 6.85 30.94
N PRO A 422 7.18 7.14 32.01
CA PRO A 422 7.50 6.64 33.35
C PRO A 422 7.44 5.11 33.45
N CYS A 423 6.39 4.51 32.88
CA CYS A 423 6.21 3.05 32.81
C CYS A 423 7.33 2.39 32.01
N PHE A 424 7.70 3.01 30.90
CA PHE A 424 8.78 2.59 30.03
C PHE A 424 10.13 2.61 30.73
N THR A 425 10.46 3.71 31.42
CA THR A 425 11.68 3.84 32.22
C THR A 425 11.76 2.77 33.31
N GLU A 426 10.66 2.50 34.02
CA GLU A 426 10.62 1.46 35.06
C GLU A 426 10.85 0.06 34.47
N ALA A 427 10.17 -0.28 33.37
CA ALA A 427 10.31 -1.58 32.71
C ALA A 427 11.73 -1.82 32.20
N LEU A 428 12.33 -0.84 31.53
CA LEU A 428 13.71 -0.94 31.04
C LEU A 428 14.75 -1.00 32.18
N GLY A 429 14.49 -0.29 33.28
CA GLY A 429 15.31 -0.38 34.49
C GLY A 429 15.33 -1.80 35.08
N LYS A 430 14.16 -2.47 35.11
CA LYS A 430 14.05 -3.88 35.54
C LYS A 430 14.81 -4.81 34.60
N HIS A 431 14.65 -4.66 33.29
CA HIS A 431 15.37 -5.46 32.29
C HIS A 431 16.88 -5.32 32.41
N SER A 432 17.38 -4.09 32.58
CA SER A 432 18.80 -3.81 32.78
C SER A 432 19.35 -4.51 34.02
N ALA A 433 18.61 -4.52 35.14
CA ALA A 433 19.01 -5.22 36.35
C ALA A 433 19.07 -6.75 36.16
N VAL A 434 18.11 -7.33 35.44
CA VAL A 434 18.09 -8.77 35.11
C VAL A 434 19.27 -9.13 34.20
N ALA A 435 19.51 -8.34 33.15
CA ALA A 435 20.61 -8.56 32.22
C ALA A 435 21.98 -8.54 32.91
N GLU A 436 22.18 -7.63 33.87
CA GLU A 436 23.42 -7.54 34.62
C GLU A 436 23.62 -8.75 35.55
N VAL A 437 22.55 -9.30 36.13
CA VAL A 437 22.63 -10.56 36.89
C VAL A 437 23.04 -11.71 35.99
N ASP A 438 22.41 -11.84 34.82
CA ASP A 438 22.71 -12.89 33.84
C ASP A 438 24.14 -12.80 33.31
N ARG A 439 24.60 -11.57 33.02
CA ARG A 439 25.98 -11.30 32.63
C ARG A 439 26.98 -11.73 33.70
N ASN A 440 26.72 -11.39 34.96
CA ASN A 440 27.58 -11.79 36.09
C ASN A 440 27.53 -13.30 36.35
N ALA A 441 26.43 -13.97 35.98
CA ALA A 441 26.31 -15.42 36.01
C ALA A 441 26.97 -16.12 34.80
N GLY A 442 27.45 -15.37 33.81
CA GLY A 442 28.09 -15.92 32.61
C GLY A 442 27.11 -16.46 31.57
N ASN A 443 25.83 -16.08 31.61
CA ASN A 443 24.85 -16.42 30.58
C ASN A 443 25.24 -15.74 29.26
N PRO A 444 25.48 -16.44 28.13
CA PRO A 444 25.91 -15.83 26.88
C PRO A 444 24.84 -14.96 26.20
N HIS A 445 23.56 -15.09 26.57
CA HIS A 445 22.45 -14.40 25.91
C HIS A 445 22.01 -13.10 26.61
N TRP A 446 22.72 -12.66 27.66
CA TRP A 446 22.41 -11.44 28.44
C TRP A 446 22.24 -10.17 27.59
N TRP A 447 22.87 -10.13 26.42
CA TRP A 447 22.86 -8.99 25.51
C TRP A 447 21.54 -8.81 24.76
N LYS A 448 20.73 -9.87 24.59
CA LYS A 448 19.51 -9.83 23.76
C LYS A 448 18.45 -8.90 24.31
N ILE A 449 18.26 -8.90 25.63
CA ILE A 449 17.30 -7.99 26.27
C ILE A 449 17.73 -6.53 26.18
N HIS A 450 19.05 -6.26 26.17
CA HIS A 450 19.56 -4.92 25.90
C HIS A 450 19.31 -4.53 24.44
N GLU A 451 19.52 -5.42 23.48
CA GLU A 451 19.24 -5.16 22.06
C GLU A 451 17.77 -4.77 21.85
N SER A 452 16.82 -5.57 22.38
CA SER A 452 15.39 -5.28 22.22
C SER A 452 14.97 -4.02 22.98
N SER A 453 15.56 -3.76 24.15
CA SER A 453 15.37 -2.50 24.89
C SER A 453 15.85 -1.30 24.09
N ILE A 454 16.96 -1.40 23.36
CA ILE A 454 17.48 -0.31 22.53
C ILE A 454 16.58 -0.07 21.32
N LEU A 455 16.09 -1.13 20.66
CA LEU A 455 15.09 -1.01 19.60
C LEU A 455 13.85 -0.25 20.10
N ALA A 456 13.33 -0.64 21.27
CA ALA A 456 12.20 0.03 21.91
C ALA A 456 12.48 1.52 22.17
N VAL A 457 13.64 1.90 22.70
CA VAL A 457 13.99 3.31 22.95
C VAL A 457 14.10 4.11 21.65
N GLY A 458 14.74 3.54 20.62
CA GLY A 458 14.91 4.21 19.33
C GLY A 458 13.59 4.46 18.59
N SER A 459 12.59 3.62 18.85
CA SER A 459 11.22 3.76 18.31
C SER A 459 10.46 4.96 18.87
N PHE A 460 10.89 5.50 20.02
CA PHE A 460 10.24 6.64 20.68
C PHE A 460 11.13 7.88 20.73
N LYS A 461 11.98 8.11 19.70
CA LYS A 461 12.87 9.28 19.60
C LYS A 461 12.10 10.57 19.92
N ASP A 462 11.06 10.86 19.16
CA ASP A 462 10.38 12.16 19.21
C ASP A 462 9.69 12.36 20.56
N LEU A 463 8.97 11.33 21.05
CA LEU A 463 8.33 11.35 22.36
C LEU A 463 9.33 11.61 23.51
N ILE A 464 10.51 10.98 23.45
CA ILE A 464 11.56 11.15 24.46
C ILE A 464 12.18 12.56 24.38
N VAL A 465 12.46 13.04 23.16
CA VAL A 465 13.07 14.37 22.93
C VAL A 465 12.12 15.48 23.38
N GLU A 466 10.82 15.36 23.12
CA GLU A 466 9.81 16.32 23.55
C GLU A 466 9.56 16.32 25.07
N SER A 467 9.86 15.20 25.75
CA SER A 467 9.57 15.00 27.17
C SER A 467 10.79 14.53 27.97
N PRO A 468 11.87 15.34 28.06
CA PRO A 468 13.16 14.94 28.65
C PRO A 468 13.09 14.64 30.15
N THR A 469 12.04 15.07 30.85
CA THR A 469 11.82 14.75 32.26
C THR A 469 11.19 13.37 32.48
N GLY A 470 10.59 12.79 31.44
CA GLY A 470 9.94 11.49 31.48
C GLY A 470 10.90 10.31 31.28
N PHE A 471 12.09 10.55 30.72
CA PHE A 471 13.09 9.53 30.43
C PHE A 471 14.51 10.11 30.60
N ASP A 472 15.32 9.56 31.51
CA ASP A 472 16.70 10.01 31.72
C ASP A 472 17.64 9.46 30.64
N MET A 473 17.67 10.17 29.51
CA MET A 473 18.53 9.82 28.38
C MET A 473 20.03 9.88 28.74
N GLY A 474 20.43 10.72 29.71
CA GLY A 474 21.81 10.81 30.16
C GLY A 474 22.28 9.53 30.85
N GLN A 475 21.45 8.97 31.73
CA GLN A 475 21.71 7.67 32.37
C GLN A 475 21.69 6.54 31.33
N TYR A 476 20.73 6.57 30.40
CA TYR A 476 20.62 5.53 29.38
C TYR A 476 21.85 5.52 28.44
N LEU A 477 22.34 6.68 28.01
CA LEU A 477 23.56 6.77 27.19
C LEU A 477 24.82 6.26 27.93
N ALA A 478 24.90 6.40 29.25
CA ALA A 478 25.98 5.81 30.02
C ALA A 478 25.93 4.27 29.98
N LEU A 479 24.73 3.68 29.97
CA LEU A 479 24.54 2.24 29.73
C LEU A 479 24.99 1.87 28.30
N ILE A 480 24.54 2.60 27.28
CA ILE A 480 24.93 2.34 25.87
C ILE A 480 26.45 2.34 25.69
N LYS A 481 27.14 3.31 26.30
CA LYS A 481 28.61 3.36 26.28
C LYS A 481 29.23 2.06 26.80
N MET A 482 28.76 1.57 27.94
CA MET A 482 29.24 0.32 28.54
C MET A 482 28.95 -0.89 27.62
N LEU A 483 27.76 -0.93 27.02
CA LEU A 483 27.34 -2.01 26.12
C LEU A 483 28.21 -2.07 24.86
N MET A 484 28.56 -0.93 24.26
CA MET A 484 29.47 -0.88 23.11
C MET A 484 30.86 -1.44 23.44
N GLU A 485 31.39 -1.15 24.63
CA GLU A 485 32.69 -1.64 25.09
C GLU A 485 32.69 -3.16 25.35
N SER A 486 31.52 -3.75 25.64
CA SER A 486 31.40 -5.17 25.96
C SER A 486 31.69 -6.11 24.78
N ARG A 487 31.45 -5.65 23.54
CA ARG A 487 31.59 -6.43 22.29
C ARG A 487 30.93 -7.82 22.36
N ALA A 488 29.81 -7.93 23.08
CA ALA A 488 29.16 -9.22 23.35
C ALA A 488 28.54 -9.88 22.11
N SER A 489 28.02 -9.07 21.18
CA SER A 489 27.35 -9.53 19.96
C SER A 489 27.41 -8.45 18.89
N PRO A 490 27.58 -8.80 17.60
CA PRO A 490 27.49 -7.84 16.49
C PRO A 490 26.13 -7.13 16.45
N TYR A 491 25.03 -7.82 16.76
CA TYR A 491 23.69 -7.25 16.80
C TYR A 491 23.55 -6.17 17.88
N LEU A 492 24.08 -6.42 19.08
CA LEU A 492 24.05 -5.43 20.16
C LEU A 492 24.84 -4.17 19.76
N LEU A 493 26.06 -4.34 19.24
CA LEU A 493 26.87 -3.19 18.82
C LEU A 493 26.22 -2.41 17.68
N GLY A 494 25.73 -3.10 16.64
CA GLY A 494 25.01 -2.47 15.54
C GLY A 494 23.77 -1.71 16.01
N ARG A 495 23.01 -2.28 16.95
CA ARG A 495 21.83 -1.64 17.53
C ARG A 495 22.18 -0.42 18.39
N CYS A 496 23.29 -0.46 19.13
CA CYS A 496 23.81 0.72 19.82
C CYS A 496 24.15 1.84 18.83
N LEU A 497 24.86 1.53 17.74
CA LEU A 497 25.21 2.52 16.71
C LEU A 497 23.97 3.10 16.04
N TRP A 498 22.99 2.26 15.71
CA TRP A 498 21.69 2.69 15.17
C TRP A 498 21.00 3.69 16.11
N LEU A 499 20.86 3.36 17.40
CA LEU A 499 20.26 4.29 18.38
C LEU A 499 21.02 5.62 18.44
N LEU A 500 22.35 5.55 18.53
CA LEU A 500 23.19 6.74 18.63
C LEU A 500 23.09 7.64 17.40
N SER A 501 22.91 7.06 16.21
CA SER A 501 22.67 7.82 14.98
C SER A 501 21.33 8.58 15.01
N ARG A 502 20.29 8.01 15.63
CA ARG A 502 18.97 8.66 15.77
C ARG A 502 18.98 9.83 16.77
N PHE A 503 19.79 9.74 17.82
CA PHE A 503 19.89 10.76 18.87
C PHE A 503 21.09 11.70 18.72
N CYS A 504 21.83 11.64 17.60
CA CYS A 504 23.08 12.38 17.43
C CYS A 504 22.93 13.92 17.46
N GLU A 505 21.76 14.43 17.10
CA GLU A 505 21.36 15.85 17.20
C GLU A 505 21.22 16.34 18.65
N CYS A 506 20.91 15.44 19.59
CA CYS A 506 20.69 15.84 20.98
C CYS A 506 22.02 16.23 21.65
N ASP A 507 22.06 17.39 22.30
CA ASP A 507 23.24 17.96 22.99
C ASP A 507 23.79 17.09 24.15
N ILE A 508 23.15 15.96 24.43
CA ILE A 508 23.50 14.99 25.46
C ILE A 508 24.78 14.21 25.06
N LEU A 509 25.07 14.09 23.76
CA LEU A 509 26.24 13.40 23.23
C LEU A 509 27.48 14.33 23.19
N ARG A 510 28.18 14.43 24.32
CA ARG A 510 29.41 15.24 24.46
C ARG A 510 30.60 14.67 23.69
N GLN A 511 31.54 15.56 23.35
CA GLN A 511 32.77 15.30 22.56
C GLN A 511 33.54 14.00 22.87
N PRO A 512 33.88 13.62 24.12
CA PRO A 512 34.67 12.41 24.36
C PRO A 512 33.90 11.13 24.06
N PHE A 513 32.56 11.16 24.07
CA PHE A 513 31.76 9.99 23.71
C PHE A 513 31.58 9.90 22.19
N MET A 514 31.37 11.01 21.50
CA MET A 514 31.28 11.04 20.03
C MET A 514 32.55 10.50 19.34
N GLU A 515 33.73 10.82 19.86
CA GLU A 515 34.98 10.24 19.34
C GLU A 515 35.00 8.70 19.46
N GLN A 516 34.50 8.15 20.57
CA GLN A 516 34.40 6.70 20.77
C GLN A 516 33.39 6.06 19.83
N ILE A 517 32.25 6.72 19.60
CA ILE A 517 31.20 6.26 18.68
C ILE A 517 31.77 6.18 17.26
N ILE A 518 32.51 7.19 16.83
CA ILE A 518 33.13 7.24 15.51
C ILE A 518 34.19 6.15 15.37
N ILE A 519 35.04 5.94 16.38
CA ILE A 519 36.03 4.85 16.37
C ILE A 519 35.32 3.50 16.23
N ALA A 520 34.23 3.27 16.98
CA ALA A 520 33.45 2.04 16.90
C ALA A 520 32.76 1.87 15.53
N THR A 521 32.26 2.96 14.94
CA THR A 521 31.64 2.97 13.60
C THR A 521 32.66 2.58 12.53
N VAL A 522 33.85 3.17 12.56
CA VAL A 522 34.93 2.82 11.62
C VAL A 522 35.40 1.37 11.82
N ASP A 523 35.59 0.91 13.07
CA ASP A 523 35.96 -0.49 13.35
C ASP A 523 34.90 -1.47 12.83
N SER A 524 33.62 -1.14 13.00
CA SER A 524 32.48 -2.00 12.64
C SER A 524 32.28 -2.16 11.12
N LEU A 525 32.80 -1.24 10.31
CA LEU A 525 32.80 -1.33 8.84
C LEU A 525 33.89 -2.25 8.27
N SER A 526 34.89 -2.62 9.08
CA SER A 526 36.06 -3.37 8.61
C SER A 526 35.67 -4.73 8.02
N VAL A 527 36.41 -5.18 6.99
CA VAL A 527 36.08 -6.39 6.23
C VAL A 527 36.15 -7.68 7.07
N ASP A 528 36.85 -7.67 8.20
CA ASP A 528 36.90 -8.77 9.17
C ASP A 528 35.63 -8.90 10.03
N LYS A 529 34.71 -7.93 9.97
CA LYS A 529 33.46 -7.95 10.73
C LYS A 529 32.34 -8.69 9.98
N PRO A 530 31.37 -9.28 10.70
CA PRO A 530 30.18 -9.87 10.08
C PRO A 530 29.44 -8.87 9.19
N ILE A 531 28.92 -9.34 8.06
CA ILE A 531 28.23 -8.50 7.08
C ILE A 531 27.03 -7.76 7.69
N VAL A 532 26.26 -8.43 8.57
CA VAL A 532 25.11 -7.82 9.27
C VAL A 532 25.53 -6.60 10.10
N LEU A 533 26.64 -6.68 10.85
CA LEU A 533 27.15 -5.53 11.62
C LEU A 533 27.55 -4.39 10.67
N ARG A 534 28.17 -4.70 9.54
CA ARG A 534 28.58 -3.71 8.55
C ARG A 534 27.35 -3.01 7.92
N ILE A 535 26.27 -3.75 7.65
CA ILE A 535 24.98 -3.20 7.16
C ILE A 535 24.30 -2.32 8.22
N MET A 536 24.21 -2.78 9.47
CA MET A 536 23.70 -1.95 10.59
C MET A 536 24.52 -0.67 10.76
N THR A 537 25.83 -0.76 10.54
CA THR A 537 26.74 0.39 10.60
C THR A 537 26.51 1.33 9.41
N ALA A 538 26.20 0.81 8.21
CA ALA A 538 25.80 1.62 7.07
C ALA A 538 24.51 2.41 7.35
N ARG A 539 23.49 1.78 7.94
CA ARG A 539 22.28 2.48 8.44
C ARG A 539 22.62 3.55 9.48
N ALA A 540 23.53 3.27 10.40
CA ALA A 540 23.96 4.25 11.38
C ALA A 540 24.70 5.44 10.74
N ILE A 541 25.52 5.21 9.71
CA ILE A 541 26.22 6.26 8.95
C ILE A 541 25.21 7.15 8.22
N TYR A 542 24.20 6.56 7.58
CA TYR A 542 23.08 7.31 7.02
C TYR A 542 22.48 8.24 8.10
N GLY A 543 22.10 7.69 9.26
CA GLY A 543 21.55 8.48 10.36
C GLY A 543 22.48 9.59 10.85
N PHE A 544 23.78 9.32 11.04
CA PHE A 544 24.75 10.36 11.44
C PHE A 544 24.90 11.46 10.40
N CYS A 545 24.98 11.10 9.11
CA CYS A 545 25.18 12.06 8.05
C CYS A 545 23.93 12.92 7.83
N THR A 546 22.74 12.33 7.80
CA THR A 546 21.47 13.05 7.61
C THR A 546 21.19 13.99 8.78
N ASN A 547 21.24 13.48 10.01
CA ASN A 547 20.87 14.23 11.21
C ASN A 547 21.91 15.30 11.63
N LEU A 548 23.18 15.18 11.20
CA LEU A 548 24.22 16.18 11.51
C LEU A 548 24.60 17.07 10.32
N LYS A 549 23.93 16.93 9.18
CA LYS A 549 24.26 17.67 7.94
C LYS A 549 24.24 19.19 8.16
N ASP A 550 23.19 19.70 8.80
CA ASP A 550 22.99 21.14 9.00
C ASP A 550 23.54 21.67 10.34
N ASN A 551 24.14 20.78 11.14
CA ASN A 551 24.74 21.16 12.42
C ASN A 551 26.08 21.86 12.21
N ASN A 552 26.35 22.92 13.00
CA ASN A 552 27.58 23.72 12.89
C ASN A 552 28.50 23.58 14.12
N ASP A 553 28.46 22.43 14.77
CA ASP A 553 29.22 22.17 16.00
C ASP A 553 30.33 21.13 15.82
N GLU A 554 30.99 20.79 16.93
CA GLU A 554 32.10 19.84 16.95
C GLU A 554 31.71 18.44 16.46
N ARG A 555 30.43 18.02 16.59
CA ARG A 555 29.94 16.71 16.13
C ARG A 555 29.98 16.64 14.61
N HIS A 556 29.55 17.70 13.93
CA HIS A 556 29.63 17.83 12.49
C HIS A 556 31.08 17.72 12.00
N VAL A 557 32.00 18.45 12.64
CA VAL A 557 33.44 18.41 12.30
C VAL A 557 34.03 17.01 12.46
N LEU A 558 33.64 16.27 13.51
CA LEU A 558 34.12 14.92 13.75
C LEU A 558 33.64 13.93 12.66
N ILE A 559 32.37 13.99 12.25
CA ILE A 559 31.84 13.18 11.14
C ILE A 559 32.52 13.55 9.82
N MET A 560 32.63 14.85 9.51
CA MET A 560 33.32 15.37 8.33
C MET A 560 34.73 14.79 8.19
N SER A 561 35.47 14.69 9.31
CA SER A 561 36.84 14.16 9.33
C SER A 561 36.97 12.67 8.98
N LYS A 562 35.85 11.93 8.93
CA LYS A 562 35.80 10.47 8.70
C LYS A 562 35.01 10.04 7.48
N LEU A 563 34.41 10.97 6.72
CA LEU A 563 33.63 10.65 5.51
C LEU A 563 34.39 9.76 4.52
N GLU A 564 35.69 10.00 4.28
CA GLU A 564 36.48 9.14 3.39
C GLU A 564 36.58 7.69 3.89
N HIS A 565 36.67 7.51 5.22
CA HIS A 565 36.75 6.18 5.82
C HIS A 565 35.39 5.48 5.79
N PHE A 566 34.30 6.22 6.00
CA PHE A 566 32.95 5.71 5.84
C PHE A 566 32.71 5.25 4.41
N PHE A 567 33.05 6.09 3.43
CA PHE A 567 32.95 5.75 2.02
C PHE A 567 33.74 4.49 1.65
N ASP A 568 35.01 4.38 2.06
CA ASP A 568 35.83 3.21 1.75
C ASP A 568 35.27 1.92 2.40
N GLY A 569 34.68 2.02 3.59
CA GLY A 569 34.01 0.90 4.25
C GLY A 569 32.70 0.47 3.56
N LEU A 570 31.90 1.43 3.10
CA LEU A 570 30.68 1.19 2.32
C LEU A 570 30.98 0.58 0.96
N LEU A 571 32.02 1.05 0.26
CA LEU A 571 32.43 0.55 -1.06
C LEU A 571 32.65 -0.97 -1.05
N ALA A 572 33.22 -1.52 0.02
CA ALA A 572 33.45 -2.96 0.17
C ALA A 572 32.16 -3.79 0.38
N LEU A 573 31.01 -3.16 0.65
CA LEU A 573 29.71 -3.84 0.75
C LEU A 573 29.00 -3.90 -0.61
N PHE A 574 29.16 -2.89 -1.47
CA PHE A 574 28.52 -2.83 -2.79
C PHE A 574 28.82 -4.05 -3.68
N GLU A 575 30.04 -4.61 -3.60
CA GLU A 575 30.42 -5.78 -4.41
C GLU A 575 29.73 -7.09 -3.97
N GLN A 576 29.26 -7.16 -2.73
CA GLN A 576 28.72 -8.37 -2.10
C GLN A 576 27.18 -8.35 -1.99
N SER A 577 26.56 -7.22 -2.30
CA SER A 577 25.15 -6.93 -2.02
C SER A 577 24.31 -6.87 -3.28
N GLN A 578 23.01 -7.11 -3.14
CA GLN A 578 22.01 -7.05 -4.21
C GLN A 578 20.80 -6.23 -3.72
N ASN A 579 19.79 -6.05 -4.58
CA ASN A 579 18.43 -5.59 -4.25
C ASN A 579 18.32 -4.62 -3.06
N THR A 580 17.85 -5.08 -1.89
CA THR A 580 17.46 -4.21 -0.77
C THR A 580 18.67 -3.71 0.02
N VAL A 581 19.70 -4.55 0.19
CA VAL A 581 20.98 -4.10 0.77
C VAL A 581 21.61 -3.04 -0.12
N LEU A 582 21.53 -3.18 -1.45
CA LEU A 582 22.06 -2.20 -2.39
C LEU A 582 21.31 -0.86 -2.29
N GLY A 583 19.99 -0.86 -2.16
CA GLY A 583 19.19 0.34 -1.91
C GLY A 583 19.67 1.09 -0.67
N LEU A 584 19.76 0.40 0.47
CA LEU A 584 20.27 0.93 1.74
C LEU A 584 21.69 1.51 1.62
N LEU A 585 22.57 0.84 0.87
CA LEU A 585 23.92 1.34 0.64
C LEU A 585 23.94 2.60 -0.24
N LEU A 586 23.03 2.72 -1.21
CA LEU A 586 22.87 3.93 -2.02
C LEU A 586 22.35 5.10 -1.18
N GLU A 587 21.41 4.88 -0.26
CA GLU A 587 20.96 5.92 0.71
C GLU A 587 22.12 6.40 1.58
N ALA A 588 22.85 5.45 2.18
CA ALA A 588 24.02 5.77 3.01
C ALA A 588 25.09 6.51 2.20
N LEU A 589 25.31 6.11 0.94
CA LEU A 589 26.22 6.80 0.02
C LEU A 589 25.74 8.24 -0.25
N SER A 590 24.46 8.42 -0.59
CA SER A 590 23.83 9.73 -0.83
C SER A 590 23.98 10.66 0.37
N ALA A 591 23.76 10.15 1.58
CA ALA A 591 23.96 10.92 2.81
C ALA A 591 25.44 11.33 3.01
N VAL A 592 26.38 10.41 2.77
CA VAL A 592 27.84 10.69 2.87
C VAL A 592 28.28 11.76 1.87
N ILE A 593 27.88 11.65 0.60
CA ILE A 593 28.32 12.60 -0.44
C ILE A 593 27.59 13.94 -0.37
N SER A 594 26.44 14.00 0.31
CA SER A 594 25.71 15.24 0.57
C SER A 594 26.27 16.05 1.74
N PHE A 595 27.17 15.46 2.55
CA PHE A 595 27.61 16.05 3.81
C PHE A 595 28.62 17.19 3.63
N ASP A 596 29.62 17.04 2.76
CA ASP A 596 30.59 18.10 2.43
C ASP A 596 31.00 18.09 0.96
N VAL A 597 30.92 19.26 0.33
CA VAL A 597 31.18 19.46 -1.11
C VAL A 597 32.63 19.12 -1.48
N ASN A 598 33.60 19.41 -0.60
CA ASN A 598 35.02 19.24 -0.90
C ASN A 598 35.47 17.79 -0.74
N VAL A 599 35.01 17.09 0.29
CA VAL A 599 35.26 15.65 0.46
C VAL A 599 34.60 14.87 -0.67
N THR A 600 33.38 15.22 -1.06
CA THR A 600 32.73 14.60 -2.22
C THR A 600 33.55 14.75 -3.51
N ALA A 601 34.22 15.90 -3.69
CA ALA A 601 35.12 16.10 -4.82
C ALA A 601 36.32 15.14 -4.81
N THR A 602 36.86 14.78 -3.63
CA THR A 602 37.96 13.80 -3.53
C THR A 602 37.49 12.37 -3.82
N LEU A 603 36.27 12.05 -3.41
CA LEU A 603 35.64 10.73 -3.60
C LEU A 603 35.04 10.53 -5.00
N CYS A 604 34.78 11.61 -5.72
CA CYS A 604 34.04 11.67 -6.99
C CYS A 604 34.37 10.55 -8.00
N PRO A 605 35.64 10.26 -8.34
CA PRO A 605 35.95 9.21 -9.32
C PRO A 605 35.47 7.82 -8.89
N LYS A 606 35.53 7.51 -7.58
CA LYS A 606 35.06 6.23 -7.03
C LYS A 606 33.53 6.19 -7.01
N VAL A 607 32.88 7.28 -6.59
CA VAL A 607 31.40 7.39 -6.57
C VAL A 607 30.84 7.18 -7.98
N ILE A 608 31.35 7.89 -8.99
CA ILE A 608 30.91 7.75 -10.39
C ILE A 608 31.00 6.29 -10.86
N ASN A 609 32.08 5.57 -10.49
CA ASN A 609 32.23 4.17 -10.88
C ASN A 609 31.18 3.27 -10.25
N ILE A 610 30.89 3.42 -8.95
CA ILE A 610 29.85 2.64 -8.26
C ILE A 610 28.48 2.94 -8.87
N THR A 611 28.10 4.22 -8.93
CA THR A 611 26.80 4.66 -9.45
C THR A 611 26.57 4.12 -10.86
N MET A 612 27.60 4.14 -11.70
CA MET A 612 27.49 3.60 -13.05
C MET A 612 27.40 2.08 -13.12
N ASN A 613 28.12 1.36 -12.26
CA ASN A 613 28.04 -0.09 -12.22
C ASN A 613 26.63 -0.52 -11.78
N VAL A 614 26.05 0.18 -10.82
CA VAL A 614 24.67 -0.04 -10.37
C VAL A 614 23.69 0.29 -11.49
N PHE A 615 23.79 1.48 -12.08
CA PHE A 615 22.94 1.91 -13.20
C PHE A 615 22.94 0.88 -14.35
N GLN A 616 24.12 0.47 -14.80
CA GLN A 616 24.23 -0.48 -15.92
C GLN A 616 23.65 -1.85 -15.59
N LYS A 617 23.76 -2.30 -14.33
CA LYS A 617 23.30 -3.62 -13.90
C LYS A 617 21.81 -3.66 -13.54
N TYR A 618 21.25 -2.58 -12.99
CA TYR A 618 19.91 -2.55 -12.39
C TYR A 618 19.00 -1.45 -12.95
N HIS A 619 19.24 -0.95 -14.16
CA HIS A 619 18.40 0.09 -14.78
C HIS A 619 16.92 -0.28 -14.90
N ASP A 620 16.59 -1.57 -15.02
CA ASP A 620 15.20 -2.05 -15.10
C ASP A 620 14.48 -2.04 -13.74
N ASP A 621 15.22 -1.93 -12.64
CA ASP A 621 14.66 -1.78 -11.29
C ASP A 621 14.41 -0.30 -10.99
N ARG A 622 13.12 0.09 -10.99
CA ARG A 622 12.72 1.49 -10.79
C ARG A 622 13.12 2.04 -9.42
N PHE A 623 13.12 1.21 -8.39
CA PHE A 623 13.46 1.64 -7.04
C PHE A 623 14.97 1.95 -6.93
N LEU A 624 15.81 1.06 -7.46
CA LEU A 624 17.25 1.30 -7.51
C LEU A 624 17.63 2.44 -8.48
N LEU A 625 16.87 2.62 -9.57
CA LEU A 625 17.09 3.72 -10.50
C LEU A 625 16.86 5.09 -9.85
N GLU A 626 15.82 5.22 -9.03
CA GLU A 626 15.54 6.44 -8.27
C GLU A 626 16.70 6.78 -7.31
N MET A 627 17.16 5.79 -6.55
CA MET A 627 18.35 5.92 -5.68
C MET A 627 19.63 6.32 -6.45
N VAL A 628 19.80 5.78 -7.66
CA VAL A 628 20.89 6.18 -8.56
C VAL A 628 20.73 7.64 -8.99
N GLN A 629 19.52 8.07 -9.35
CA GLN A 629 19.24 9.45 -9.74
C GLN A 629 19.49 10.44 -8.61
N ASP A 630 19.25 10.06 -7.35
CA ASP A 630 19.62 10.90 -6.19
C ASP A 630 21.12 11.11 -6.07
N VAL A 631 21.91 10.04 -6.23
CA VAL A 631 23.38 10.16 -6.27
C VAL A 631 23.81 11.07 -7.42
N LEU A 632 23.21 10.92 -8.61
CA LEU A 632 23.51 11.75 -9.78
C LEU A 632 23.12 13.21 -9.56
N LYS A 633 21.99 13.49 -8.90
CA LYS A 633 21.54 14.83 -8.50
C LYS A 633 22.58 15.50 -7.63
N ILE A 634 23.04 14.83 -6.55
CA ILE A 634 24.03 15.40 -5.62
C ILE A 634 25.35 15.70 -6.35
N LEU A 635 25.84 14.77 -7.19
CA LEU A 635 27.06 14.98 -7.97
C LEU A 635 26.92 16.10 -9.01
N SER A 636 25.74 16.26 -9.61
CA SER A 636 25.48 17.31 -10.60
C SER A 636 25.46 18.72 -9.98
N GLN A 637 24.97 18.83 -8.75
CA GLN A 637 24.98 20.08 -7.99
C GLN A 637 26.38 20.46 -7.47
N ASN A 638 27.32 19.51 -7.41
CA ASN A 638 28.68 19.76 -6.95
C ASN A 638 29.58 20.29 -8.09
N PRO A 639 30.09 21.55 -8.00
CA PRO A 639 30.88 22.16 -9.08
C PRO A 639 32.16 21.42 -9.45
N PHE A 640 32.73 20.65 -8.51
CA PHE A 640 33.97 19.89 -8.74
C PHE A 640 33.72 18.50 -9.32
N CYS A 641 32.48 17.99 -9.22
CA CYS A 641 32.11 16.65 -9.67
C CYS A 641 31.41 16.65 -11.03
N LEU A 642 30.78 17.77 -11.40
CA LEU A 642 29.94 17.87 -12.58
C LEU A 642 30.65 17.45 -13.89
N LEU A 643 31.83 18.01 -14.16
CA LEU A 643 32.58 17.68 -15.39
C LEU A 643 33.05 16.22 -15.42
N PRO A 644 33.74 15.68 -14.38
CA PRO A 644 34.07 14.26 -14.32
C PRO A 644 32.88 13.32 -14.48
N LEU A 645 31.72 13.68 -13.92
CA LEU A 645 30.48 12.92 -14.07
C LEU A 645 30.03 12.90 -15.53
N GLN A 646 29.98 14.07 -16.18
CA GLN A 646 29.58 14.21 -17.56
C GLN A 646 30.51 13.44 -18.52
N ASP A 647 31.82 13.49 -18.30
CA ASP A 647 32.82 12.78 -19.12
C ASP A 647 32.59 11.26 -19.18
N ARG A 648 31.95 10.69 -18.15
CA ARG A 648 31.68 9.24 -18.03
C ARG A 648 30.23 8.88 -18.38
N MET A 649 29.27 9.69 -17.94
CA MET A 649 27.83 9.44 -18.12
C MET A 649 27.35 9.76 -19.53
N ILE A 650 27.69 10.94 -20.06
CA ILE A 650 27.15 11.43 -21.34
C ILE A 650 27.48 10.50 -22.51
N PRO A 651 28.71 9.97 -22.67
CA PRO A 651 29.00 9.03 -23.75
C PRO A 651 28.15 7.75 -23.69
N THR A 652 27.85 7.27 -22.48
CA THR A 652 27.01 6.08 -22.28
C THR A 652 25.56 6.38 -22.68
N ILE A 653 25.00 7.50 -22.21
CA ILE A 653 23.65 7.96 -22.57
C ILE A 653 23.54 8.16 -24.09
N VAL A 654 24.50 8.88 -24.69
CA VAL A 654 24.54 9.14 -26.14
C VAL A 654 24.60 7.84 -26.95
N SER A 655 25.33 6.83 -26.48
CA SER A 655 25.38 5.52 -27.13
C SER A 655 24.01 4.83 -27.13
N ILE A 656 23.26 4.92 -26.02
CA ILE A 656 21.91 4.34 -25.89
C ILE A 656 20.93 5.08 -26.80
N LEU A 657 20.94 6.41 -26.74
CA LEU A 657 20.04 7.27 -27.51
C LEU A 657 20.27 7.21 -29.02
N ASN A 658 21.44 6.76 -29.48
CA ASN A 658 21.74 6.60 -30.91
C ASN A 658 21.54 5.16 -31.41
N HIS A 659 21.40 4.16 -30.53
CA HIS A 659 21.28 2.76 -30.93
C HIS A 659 20.01 2.52 -31.76
N GLU A 660 20.11 1.89 -32.93
CA GLU A 660 18.94 1.58 -33.77
C GLU A 660 18.20 0.35 -33.22
N GLN A 661 16.88 0.45 -33.02
CA GLN A 661 16.01 -0.59 -32.44
C GLN A 661 15.87 -1.88 -33.29
N GLN A 662 16.61 -2.03 -34.40
CA GLN A 662 16.43 -3.11 -35.37
C GLN A 662 17.27 -4.38 -35.14
N GLN A 663 18.18 -4.41 -34.15
CA GLN A 663 18.89 -5.66 -33.80
C GLN A 663 18.16 -6.40 -32.67
N GLN A 664 17.12 -7.16 -33.06
CA GLN A 664 16.52 -8.20 -32.22
C GLN A 664 17.59 -9.25 -31.87
N GLY A 665 18.17 -9.18 -30.67
CA GLY A 665 19.08 -10.22 -30.19
C GLY A 665 20.00 -9.90 -29.02
N SER A 666 20.11 -8.66 -28.53
CA SER A 666 20.92 -8.35 -27.34
C SER A 666 20.04 -8.09 -26.11
N GLU A 667 19.98 -9.07 -25.21
CA GLU A 667 19.20 -9.08 -23.94
C GLU A 667 19.58 -7.99 -22.91
N HIS A 668 20.46 -7.03 -23.22
CA HIS A 668 20.96 -6.04 -22.25
C HIS A 668 21.13 -4.61 -22.81
N THR A 669 20.24 -4.17 -23.70
CA THR A 669 20.32 -2.82 -24.26
C THR A 669 19.43 -1.88 -23.44
N LEU A 670 20.05 -1.02 -22.62
CA LEU A 670 19.39 0.03 -21.82
C LEU A 670 18.28 0.74 -22.62
N ALA A 671 17.12 0.91 -22.01
CA ALA A 671 15.96 1.50 -22.66
C ALA A 671 16.16 3.03 -22.88
N PRO A 672 15.82 3.58 -24.07
CA PRO A 672 16.05 5.00 -24.37
C PRO A 672 15.29 5.99 -23.49
N ASP A 673 14.12 5.62 -22.96
CA ASP A 673 13.35 6.40 -21.98
C ASP A 673 14.13 6.57 -20.68
N ILE A 674 14.66 5.48 -20.11
CA ILE A 674 15.51 5.55 -18.91
C ILE A 674 16.74 6.44 -19.14
N ALA A 675 17.37 6.35 -20.32
CA ALA A 675 18.51 7.20 -20.66
C ALA A 675 18.12 8.69 -20.77
N LEU A 676 16.90 9.00 -21.21
CA LEU A 676 16.36 10.37 -21.25
C LEU A 676 16.06 10.89 -19.84
N ASP A 677 15.52 10.05 -18.96
CA ASP A 677 15.25 10.42 -17.56
C ASP A 677 16.55 10.70 -16.80
N VAL A 678 17.56 9.85 -16.97
CA VAL A 678 18.89 10.09 -16.39
C VAL A 678 19.52 11.36 -16.98
N LEU A 679 19.39 11.61 -18.28
CA LEU A 679 19.86 12.84 -18.91
C LEU A 679 19.11 14.08 -18.37
N GLN A 680 17.80 13.96 -18.17
CA GLN A 680 16.97 15.00 -17.57
C GLN A 680 17.50 15.34 -16.17
N THR A 681 17.76 14.35 -15.31
CA THR A 681 18.34 14.56 -13.97
C THR A 681 19.65 15.34 -14.06
N LEU A 682 20.58 14.92 -14.93
CA LEU A 682 21.88 15.59 -15.08
C LEU A 682 21.72 17.05 -15.53
N VAL A 683 20.81 17.32 -16.46
CA VAL A 683 20.57 18.69 -16.96
C VAL A 683 19.87 19.54 -15.92
N LYS A 684 18.78 19.05 -15.32
CA LYS A 684 17.94 19.75 -14.33
C LYS A 684 18.76 20.29 -13.16
N TYR A 685 19.71 19.49 -12.67
CA TYR A 685 20.53 19.83 -11.51
C TYR A 685 21.90 20.43 -11.83
N SER A 686 22.20 20.69 -13.11
CA SER A 686 23.40 21.44 -13.52
C SER A 686 23.16 22.95 -13.44
N GLN A 687 24.21 23.72 -13.15
CA GLN A 687 24.16 25.18 -13.32
C GLN A 687 24.47 25.57 -14.77
N GLY A 688 23.65 26.44 -15.37
CA GLY A 688 23.90 27.01 -16.69
C GLY A 688 25.08 28.01 -16.68
N PRO A 689 25.86 28.14 -17.77
CA PRO A 689 25.72 27.46 -19.06
C PRO A 689 26.11 25.97 -19.00
N LEU A 690 25.37 25.13 -19.73
CA LEU A 690 25.64 23.71 -19.92
C LEU A 690 26.93 23.48 -20.71
N SER A 691 27.56 22.33 -20.50
CA SER A 691 28.82 21.96 -21.17
C SER A 691 28.64 21.64 -22.66
N ASP A 692 29.74 21.70 -23.41
CA ASP A 692 29.76 21.32 -24.82
C ASP A 692 29.32 19.86 -25.02
N ALA A 693 29.63 18.95 -24.09
CA ALA A 693 29.17 17.56 -24.16
C ALA A 693 27.63 17.44 -24.10
N MET A 694 26.99 18.26 -23.26
CA MET A 694 25.53 18.29 -23.16
C MET A 694 24.87 18.94 -24.38
N ILE A 695 25.41 20.07 -24.86
CA ILE A 695 24.81 20.83 -25.96
C ILE A 695 25.12 20.23 -27.34
N GLU A 696 26.37 19.85 -27.60
CA GLU A 696 26.82 19.40 -28.93
C GLU A 696 26.65 17.89 -29.15
N SER A 697 26.50 17.08 -28.09
CA SER A 697 26.34 15.62 -28.20
C SER A 697 25.04 15.08 -27.61
N ALA A 698 24.73 15.38 -26.34
CA ALA A 698 23.56 14.81 -25.66
C ALA A 698 22.24 15.36 -26.22
N PHE A 699 22.11 16.68 -26.33
CA PHE A 699 20.92 17.35 -26.86
C PHE A 699 20.50 16.86 -28.26
N PRO A 700 21.37 16.87 -29.30
CA PRO A 700 20.98 16.37 -30.62
C PRO A 700 20.65 14.86 -30.61
N SER A 701 21.35 14.06 -29.80
CA SER A 701 21.04 12.62 -29.67
C SER A 701 19.66 12.38 -29.05
N ALA A 702 19.29 13.15 -28.03
CA ALA A 702 17.96 13.11 -27.42
C ALA A 702 16.89 13.49 -28.44
N VAL A 703 17.06 14.61 -29.15
CA VAL A 703 16.13 15.06 -30.21
C VAL A 703 15.94 13.97 -31.28
N HIS A 704 17.02 13.43 -31.83
CA HIS A 704 16.93 12.41 -32.88
C HIS A 704 16.31 11.11 -32.36
N CYS A 705 16.56 10.74 -31.10
CA CYS A 705 15.91 9.60 -30.45
C CYS A 705 14.39 9.78 -30.35
N ILE A 706 13.95 10.98 -29.97
CA ILE A 706 12.52 11.29 -29.83
C ILE A 706 11.83 11.31 -31.20
N LEU A 707 12.44 11.92 -32.21
CA LEU A 707 11.83 12.04 -33.54
C LEU A 707 11.75 10.72 -34.32
N ARG A 708 12.54 9.70 -33.93
CA ARG A 708 12.54 8.38 -34.61
C ARG A 708 11.71 7.31 -33.90
N THR A 709 11.29 7.56 -32.66
CA THR A 709 10.60 6.55 -31.84
C THR A 709 9.10 6.50 -32.12
N GLU A 710 8.51 5.32 -31.95
CA GLU A 710 7.05 5.13 -31.87
C GLU A 710 6.60 4.86 -30.42
N ASP A 711 7.55 4.75 -29.49
CA ASP A 711 7.29 4.48 -28.07
C ASP A 711 6.88 5.76 -27.34
N HIS A 712 5.69 5.75 -26.74
CA HIS A 712 5.14 6.87 -26.00
C HIS A 712 5.92 7.20 -24.72
N SER A 713 6.55 6.22 -24.06
CA SER A 713 7.36 6.46 -22.86
C SER A 713 8.60 7.27 -23.21
N VAL A 714 9.27 6.92 -24.32
CA VAL A 714 10.42 7.67 -24.85
C VAL A 714 10.02 9.10 -25.25
N MET A 715 8.83 9.26 -25.84
CA MET A 715 8.29 10.58 -26.18
C MET A 715 8.04 11.45 -24.94
N GLN A 716 7.48 10.88 -23.87
CA GLN A 716 7.20 11.58 -22.62
C GLN A 716 8.51 11.99 -21.91
N ALA A 717 9.39 11.03 -21.64
CA ALA A 717 10.71 11.25 -21.04
C ALA A 717 11.51 12.28 -21.84
N GLY A 718 11.44 12.18 -23.17
CA GLY A 718 12.11 13.11 -24.08
C GLY A 718 11.56 14.54 -24.01
N GLY A 719 10.24 14.71 -23.90
CA GLY A 719 9.61 16.01 -23.73
C GLY A 719 10.09 16.71 -22.45
N GLU A 720 10.13 15.98 -21.34
CA GLU A 720 10.62 16.49 -20.06
C GLU A 720 12.13 16.77 -20.08
N CYS A 721 12.93 15.89 -20.71
CA CYS A 721 14.35 16.12 -20.92
C CYS A 721 14.62 17.42 -21.70
N LEU A 722 13.91 17.65 -22.80
CA LEU A 722 14.02 18.90 -23.59
C LEU A 722 13.54 20.12 -22.80
N ARG A 723 12.52 19.96 -21.96
CA ARG A 723 12.08 21.02 -21.04
C ARG A 723 13.22 21.42 -20.10
N SER A 724 13.90 20.46 -19.48
CA SER A 724 15.04 20.74 -18.60
C SER A 724 16.18 21.47 -19.32
N PHE A 725 16.50 21.09 -20.57
CA PHE A 725 17.49 21.82 -21.39
C PHE A 725 17.11 23.29 -21.60
N LEU A 726 15.85 23.55 -21.96
CA LEU A 726 15.33 24.91 -22.15
C LEU A 726 15.25 25.69 -20.84
N ALA A 727 14.90 25.04 -19.74
CA ALA A 727 14.76 25.67 -18.45
C ALA A 727 16.12 26.15 -17.91
N VAL A 728 17.18 25.35 -18.09
CA VAL A 728 18.52 25.62 -17.55
C VAL A 728 19.37 26.48 -18.47
N SER A 729 19.31 26.31 -19.80
CA SER A 729 20.17 27.07 -20.73
C SER A 729 19.47 27.44 -22.05
N PRO A 730 18.42 28.28 -21.99
CA PRO A 730 17.63 28.66 -23.17
C PRO A 730 18.47 29.37 -24.24
N GLU A 731 19.44 30.20 -23.85
CA GLU A 731 20.31 30.91 -24.80
C GLU A 731 21.19 29.96 -25.62
N GLN A 732 21.72 28.90 -25.01
CA GLN A 732 22.56 27.94 -25.72
C GLN A 732 21.74 27.13 -26.73
N ILE A 733 20.55 26.67 -26.33
CA ILE A 733 19.63 25.98 -27.24
C ILE A 733 19.21 26.88 -28.41
N CYS A 734 18.91 28.16 -28.15
CA CYS A 734 18.53 29.09 -29.21
C CYS A 734 19.68 29.43 -30.17
N ARG A 735 20.94 29.39 -29.72
CA ARG A 735 22.12 29.66 -30.57
C ARG A 735 22.65 28.41 -31.28
N TYR A 736 22.25 27.22 -30.82
CA TYR A 736 22.70 25.95 -31.38
C TYR A 736 22.51 25.91 -32.89
N GLN A 737 23.61 25.65 -33.62
CA GLN A 737 23.68 25.59 -35.07
C GLN A 737 22.90 26.72 -35.79
N ASN A 738 23.08 27.98 -35.37
CA ASN A 738 22.41 29.15 -35.94
C ASN A 738 20.87 29.15 -35.82
N GLY A 739 20.32 28.57 -34.75
CA GLY A 739 18.87 28.59 -34.46
C GLY A 739 18.16 27.25 -34.67
N GLU A 740 18.86 26.22 -35.16
CA GLU A 740 18.28 24.89 -35.36
C GLU A 740 17.84 24.22 -34.04
N GLY A 741 18.47 24.55 -32.91
CA GLY A 741 18.08 23.98 -31.61
C GLY A 741 16.63 24.29 -31.25
N LEU A 742 16.17 25.52 -31.49
CA LEU A 742 14.76 25.89 -31.29
C LEU A 742 13.84 25.17 -32.29
N ASN A 743 14.28 25.03 -33.55
CA ASN A 743 13.52 24.29 -34.56
C ASN A 743 13.29 22.83 -34.14
N TYR A 744 14.32 22.17 -33.57
CA TYR A 744 14.19 20.82 -33.06
C TYR A 744 13.20 20.70 -31.90
N VAL A 745 13.26 21.60 -30.93
CA VAL A 745 12.30 21.59 -29.82
C VAL A 745 10.88 21.80 -30.34
N LEU A 746 10.66 22.72 -31.28
CA LEU A 746 9.34 22.95 -31.87
C LEU A 746 8.85 21.75 -32.69
N GLN A 747 9.73 21.04 -33.40
CA GLN A 747 9.39 19.81 -34.12
C GLN A 747 8.93 18.71 -33.15
N VAL A 748 9.68 18.47 -32.08
CA VAL A 748 9.31 17.49 -31.05
C VAL A 748 7.99 17.90 -30.37
N THR A 749 7.84 19.17 -30.01
CA THR A 749 6.60 19.69 -29.40
C THR A 749 5.39 19.48 -30.32
N THR A 750 5.56 19.69 -31.63
CA THR A 750 4.52 19.43 -32.64
C THR A 750 4.18 17.94 -32.74
N MET A 751 5.19 17.06 -32.64
CA MET A 751 5.00 15.61 -32.61
C MET A 751 4.20 15.18 -31.37
N LEU A 752 4.52 15.72 -30.19
CA LEU A 752 3.83 15.42 -28.92
C LEU A 752 2.37 15.91 -28.94
N LEU A 753 2.14 17.08 -29.54
CA LEU A 753 0.80 17.67 -29.73
C LEU A 753 0.04 17.11 -30.94
N ASN A 754 0.58 16.14 -31.67
CA ASN A 754 -0.13 15.55 -32.81
C ASN A 754 -1.45 14.88 -32.34
N PRO A 755 -2.62 15.32 -32.84
CA PRO A 755 -3.91 14.75 -32.44
C PRO A 755 -4.08 13.27 -32.83
N MET A 756 -3.31 12.78 -33.79
CA MET A 756 -3.35 11.38 -34.23
C MET A 756 -2.61 10.44 -33.27
N ASN A 757 -1.71 10.96 -32.44
CA ASN A 757 -1.03 10.19 -31.40
C ASN A 757 -1.96 9.99 -30.19
N THR A 758 -1.66 9.00 -29.36
CA THR A 758 -2.41 8.75 -28.12
C THR A 758 -2.42 9.97 -27.21
N GLU A 759 -3.39 10.02 -26.30
CA GLU A 759 -3.49 11.13 -25.32
C GLU A 759 -2.25 11.19 -24.41
N SER A 760 -1.61 10.06 -24.16
CA SER A 760 -0.43 9.95 -23.29
C SER A 760 0.76 10.78 -23.77
N THR A 761 0.94 11.01 -25.07
CA THR A 761 2.04 11.86 -25.57
C THR A 761 1.94 13.32 -25.09
N ALA A 762 0.77 13.72 -24.59
CA ALA A 762 0.48 15.06 -24.09
C ALA A 762 0.30 15.13 -22.56
N SER A 763 0.67 14.09 -21.79
CA SER A 763 0.54 14.11 -20.32
C SER A 763 1.28 15.30 -19.68
N PHE A 764 2.55 15.52 -20.05
CA PHE A 764 3.40 16.56 -19.44
C PHE A 764 3.70 17.74 -20.38
N ILE A 765 3.14 17.73 -21.59
CA ILE A 765 3.45 18.73 -22.63
C ILE A 765 3.13 20.17 -22.21
N GLY A 766 2.18 20.35 -21.29
CA GLY A 766 1.85 21.66 -20.72
C GLY A 766 3.07 22.36 -20.13
N ARG A 767 3.87 21.65 -19.33
CA ARG A 767 5.08 22.18 -18.71
C ARG A 767 6.10 22.62 -19.76
N LEU A 768 6.36 21.80 -20.78
CA LEU A 768 7.26 22.13 -21.89
C LEU A 768 6.80 23.37 -22.67
N VAL A 769 5.52 23.46 -23.03
CA VAL A 769 4.97 24.62 -23.77
C VAL A 769 5.08 25.90 -22.95
N ILE A 770 4.77 25.84 -21.66
CA ILE A 770 4.93 27.00 -20.76
C ILE A 770 6.39 27.44 -20.75
N THR A 771 7.35 26.52 -20.52
CA THR A 771 8.78 26.83 -20.53
C THR A 771 9.26 27.42 -21.86
N ILE A 772 8.79 26.91 -23.01
CA ILE A 772 9.11 27.49 -24.33
C ILE A 772 8.67 28.96 -24.38
N ILE A 773 7.41 29.23 -24.00
CA ILE A 773 6.87 30.58 -24.13
C ILE A 773 7.54 31.55 -23.14
N THR A 774 7.80 31.13 -21.91
CA THR A 774 8.38 32.00 -20.88
C THR A 774 9.88 32.24 -21.05
N LYS A 775 10.65 31.22 -21.46
CA LYS A 775 12.10 31.34 -21.63
C LYS A 775 12.54 31.85 -23.01
N VAL A 776 11.83 31.49 -24.08
CA VAL A 776 12.22 31.83 -25.47
C VAL A 776 11.42 33.03 -26.00
N GLY A 777 10.17 33.20 -25.55
CA GLY A 777 9.25 34.33 -25.79
C GLY A 777 9.47 35.14 -27.07
N ASN A 778 10.27 36.20 -26.97
CA ASN A 778 10.47 37.18 -28.05
C ASN A 778 11.11 36.60 -29.32
N LEU A 779 11.78 35.44 -29.24
CA LEU A 779 12.45 34.79 -30.38
C LEU A 779 11.51 33.86 -31.17
N LEU A 780 10.33 33.52 -30.64
CA LEU A 780 9.39 32.61 -31.30
C LEU A 780 8.61 33.26 -32.45
N GLY A 781 8.36 34.57 -32.40
CA GLY A 781 7.58 35.29 -33.41
C GLY A 781 6.22 34.63 -33.69
N ASP A 782 5.92 34.39 -34.97
CA ASP A 782 4.66 33.77 -35.43
C ASP A 782 4.49 32.29 -35.00
N SER A 783 5.52 31.66 -34.43
CA SER A 783 5.48 30.25 -34.01
C SER A 783 4.62 30.01 -32.78
N VAL A 784 4.37 31.05 -31.95
CA VAL A 784 3.50 30.96 -30.76
C VAL A 784 2.05 30.63 -31.17
N ASP A 785 1.54 31.31 -32.20
CA ASP A 785 0.19 31.08 -32.73
C ASP A 785 0.01 29.66 -33.27
N LEU A 786 1.03 29.12 -33.94
CA LEU A 786 1.03 27.75 -34.45
C LEU A 786 1.04 26.74 -33.30
N LEU A 787 1.83 27.00 -32.26
CA LEU A 787 1.91 26.15 -31.08
C LEU A 787 0.57 26.11 -30.33
N LEU A 788 -0.06 27.26 -30.08
CA LEU A 788 -1.37 27.33 -29.43
C LEU A 788 -2.47 26.69 -30.28
N LYS A 789 -2.41 26.78 -31.61
CA LYS A 789 -3.32 26.03 -32.50
C LYS A 789 -3.13 24.52 -32.39
N ALA A 790 -1.89 24.04 -32.25
CA ALA A 790 -1.62 22.62 -32.01
C ALA A 790 -2.19 22.14 -30.66
N VAL A 791 -2.05 22.96 -29.60
CA VAL A 791 -2.68 22.70 -28.28
C VAL A 791 -4.20 22.56 -28.41
N LEU A 792 -4.87 23.49 -29.10
CA LEU A 792 -6.31 23.43 -29.35
C LEU A 792 -6.70 22.16 -30.12
N SER A 793 -5.91 21.80 -31.13
CA SER A 793 -6.16 20.61 -31.94
C SER A 793 -5.99 19.31 -31.15
N LYS A 794 -4.99 19.22 -30.25
CA LYS A 794 -4.81 18.05 -29.38
C LYS A 794 -5.96 17.93 -28.38
N MET A 795 -6.35 19.05 -27.75
CA MET A 795 -7.42 19.09 -26.75
C MET A 795 -8.78 18.62 -27.29
N GLN A 796 -9.02 18.67 -28.61
CA GLN A 796 -10.26 18.18 -29.23
C GLN A 796 -10.54 16.69 -28.99
N LEU A 797 -9.50 15.86 -29.04
CA LEU A 797 -9.65 14.40 -29.01
C LEU A 797 -9.40 13.80 -27.62
N VAL A 798 -8.88 14.60 -26.70
CA VAL A 798 -8.49 14.16 -25.36
C VAL A 798 -9.70 14.03 -24.44
N LYS A 799 -9.75 12.93 -23.68
CA LYS A 799 -10.73 12.69 -22.62
C LYS A 799 -10.10 12.57 -21.23
N SER A 800 -8.83 12.19 -21.15
CA SER A 800 -8.08 12.06 -19.91
C SER A 800 -8.00 13.39 -19.16
N LEU A 801 -8.35 13.38 -17.87
CA LEU A 801 -8.36 14.58 -17.03
C LEU A 801 -6.98 15.21 -16.90
N ASN A 802 -5.95 14.40 -16.63
CA ASN A 802 -4.55 14.81 -16.56
C ASN A 802 -4.15 15.64 -17.79
N VAL A 803 -4.40 15.09 -18.98
CA VAL A 803 -3.97 15.71 -20.23
C VAL A 803 -4.75 17.00 -20.49
N ILE A 804 -6.06 17.03 -20.20
CA ILE A 804 -6.85 18.26 -20.31
C ILE A 804 -6.33 19.32 -19.33
N MET A 805 -6.05 18.95 -18.09
CA MET A 805 -5.47 19.84 -17.08
C MET A 805 -4.14 20.42 -17.58
N SER A 806 -3.22 19.57 -18.03
CA SER A 806 -1.92 19.96 -18.59
C SER A 806 -2.06 20.98 -19.74
N LEU A 807 -2.96 20.74 -20.70
CA LEU A 807 -3.22 21.65 -21.83
C LEU A 807 -3.93 22.95 -21.42
N VAL A 808 -4.85 22.89 -20.46
CA VAL A 808 -5.58 24.05 -19.93
C VAL A 808 -4.65 24.96 -19.14
N THR A 809 -3.74 24.38 -18.35
CA THR A 809 -2.76 25.13 -17.55
C THR A 809 -1.89 26.03 -18.42
N ILE A 810 -1.62 25.67 -19.68
CA ILE A 810 -0.94 26.55 -20.65
C ILE A 810 -1.71 27.87 -20.80
N PHE A 811 -3.02 27.81 -21.09
CA PHE A 811 -3.84 29.02 -21.26
C PHE A 811 -3.99 29.79 -19.94
N ALA A 812 -4.17 29.08 -18.83
CA ALA A 812 -4.24 29.70 -17.50
C ALA A 812 -2.97 30.50 -17.18
N HIS A 813 -1.80 29.90 -17.40
CA HIS A 813 -0.51 30.54 -17.20
C HIS A 813 -0.34 31.77 -18.11
N LEU A 814 -0.70 31.68 -19.40
CA LEU A 814 -0.61 32.80 -20.33
C LEU A 814 -1.59 33.93 -20.00
N ILE A 815 -2.80 33.63 -19.51
CA ILE A 815 -3.76 34.65 -19.05
C ILE A 815 -3.16 35.48 -17.92
N LEU A 816 -2.41 34.85 -17.02
CA LEU A 816 -1.79 35.53 -15.90
C LEU A 816 -0.69 36.50 -16.33
N LEU A 817 0.02 36.20 -17.42
CA LEU A 817 1.11 37.00 -17.97
C LEU A 817 0.64 38.05 -18.99
N GLN A 818 -0.25 37.67 -19.92
CA GLN A 818 -0.63 38.45 -21.10
C GLN A 818 -2.12 38.29 -21.47
N LEU A 819 -3.02 38.59 -20.53
CA LEU A 819 -4.48 38.47 -20.69
C LEU A 819 -5.02 38.99 -22.03
N ASP A 820 -4.71 40.24 -22.40
CA ASP A 820 -5.24 40.86 -23.62
C ASP A 820 -4.83 40.11 -24.90
N ALA A 821 -3.58 39.65 -24.96
CA ALA A 821 -3.06 38.91 -26.11
C ALA A 821 -3.75 37.56 -26.26
N VAL A 822 -3.93 36.83 -25.16
CA VAL A 822 -4.64 35.53 -25.15
C VAL A 822 -6.10 35.71 -25.53
N MET A 823 -6.77 36.74 -25.01
CA MET A 823 -8.17 37.04 -25.36
C MET A 823 -8.33 37.38 -26.85
N ASN A 824 -7.39 38.15 -27.42
CA ASN A 824 -7.36 38.45 -28.85
C ASN A 824 -7.13 37.19 -29.70
N PHE A 825 -6.19 36.33 -29.30
CA PHE A 825 -5.92 35.06 -29.99
C PHE A 825 -7.14 34.13 -29.97
N LEU A 826 -7.70 33.87 -28.78
CA LEU A 826 -8.83 32.94 -28.62
C LEU A 826 -10.14 33.43 -29.27
N SER A 827 -10.28 34.74 -29.52
CA SER A 827 -11.44 35.30 -30.21
C SER A 827 -11.29 35.36 -31.73
N THR A 828 -10.06 35.37 -32.26
CA THR A 828 -9.78 35.43 -33.70
C THR A 828 -9.59 34.06 -34.34
N VAL A 829 -9.18 33.06 -33.57
CA VAL A 829 -9.00 31.68 -34.03
C VAL A 829 -10.32 30.90 -33.90
N PRO A 830 -10.79 30.24 -34.97
CA PRO A 830 -11.94 29.34 -34.87
C PRO A 830 -11.56 28.10 -34.05
N GLY A 831 -12.47 27.69 -33.17
CA GLY A 831 -12.37 26.44 -32.44
C GLY A 831 -12.56 25.23 -33.37
N PRO A 832 -12.13 24.04 -32.93
CA PRO A 832 -12.15 22.83 -33.76
C PRO A 832 -13.56 22.34 -34.13
N THR A 833 -14.59 22.82 -33.43
CA THR A 833 -16.00 22.48 -33.58
C THR A 833 -16.82 23.56 -34.29
N GLY A 834 -16.18 24.64 -34.77
CA GLY A 834 -16.83 25.76 -35.46
C GLY A 834 -17.32 26.89 -34.55
N GLU A 835 -17.20 26.75 -33.23
CA GLU A 835 -17.35 27.85 -32.25
C GLU A 835 -16.05 28.68 -32.15
N THR A 836 -16.01 29.72 -31.31
CA THR A 836 -14.75 30.44 -31.04
C THR A 836 -13.80 29.56 -30.22
N ALA A 837 -12.48 29.67 -30.43
CA ALA A 837 -11.52 28.93 -29.61
C ALA A 837 -11.68 29.26 -28.11
N MET A 838 -12.08 30.50 -27.79
CA MET A 838 -12.45 30.92 -26.43
C MET A 838 -13.57 30.06 -25.82
N SER A 839 -14.67 29.85 -26.54
CA SER A 839 -15.78 29.01 -26.09
C SER A 839 -15.31 27.57 -25.84
N PHE A 840 -14.51 27.03 -26.77
CA PHE A 840 -13.99 25.67 -26.69
C PHE A 840 -13.05 25.45 -25.49
N VAL A 841 -12.11 26.37 -25.23
CA VAL A 841 -11.19 26.31 -24.08
C VAL A 841 -11.96 26.42 -22.77
N LEU A 842 -12.85 27.40 -22.64
CA LEU A 842 -13.62 27.63 -21.41
C LEU A 842 -14.61 26.49 -21.13
N ALA A 843 -15.23 25.91 -22.15
CA ALA A 843 -16.09 24.74 -21.98
C ALA A 843 -15.31 23.53 -21.45
N ASN A 844 -14.10 23.29 -21.96
CA ASN A 844 -13.28 22.18 -21.50
C ASN A 844 -12.67 22.40 -20.12
N TRP A 845 -12.29 23.64 -19.81
CA TRP A 845 -11.72 24.04 -18.53
C TRP A 845 -12.79 24.06 -17.43
N LEU A 846 -13.84 24.87 -17.57
CA LEU A 846 -14.78 25.14 -16.47
C LEU A 846 -15.63 23.92 -16.11
N SER A 847 -15.83 22.98 -17.04
CA SER A 847 -16.51 21.71 -16.75
C SER A 847 -15.68 20.75 -15.90
N ARG A 848 -14.36 20.97 -15.78
CA ARG A 848 -13.41 20.06 -15.11
C ARG A 848 -12.56 20.72 -14.02
N GLN A 849 -12.64 22.04 -13.85
CA GLN A 849 -11.86 22.78 -12.84
C GLN A 849 -11.96 22.16 -11.44
N HIS A 850 -13.16 21.73 -11.03
CA HIS A 850 -13.40 21.11 -9.73
C HIS A 850 -12.75 19.73 -9.54
N LEU A 851 -12.18 19.15 -10.61
CA LEU A 851 -11.47 17.87 -10.62
C LEU A 851 -9.94 18.06 -10.72
N PHE A 852 -9.45 19.28 -10.95
CA PHE A 852 -8.01 19.53 -11.06
C PHE A 852 -7.33 19.29 -9.71
N TYR A 853 -6.12 18.73 -9.78
CA TYR A 853 -5.29 18.36 -8.64
C TYR A 853 -3.87 18.92 -8.84
N GLY A 854 -3.03 18.88 -7.79
CA GLY A 854 -1.73 19.54 -7.78
C GLY A 854 -1.80 20.97 -7.25
N GLN A 855 -0.88 21.34 -6.35
CA GLN A 855 -0.86 22.66 -5.72
C GLN A 855 -0.58 23.77 -6.74
N TYR A 856 0.37 23.53 -7.66
CA TYR A 856 0.71 24.45 -8.74
C TYR A 856 -0.47 24.65 -9.71
N GLU A 857 -0.99 23.58 -10.30
CA GLU A 857 -2.06 23.65 -11.30
C GLU A 857 -3.32 24.29 -10.73
N ARG A 858 -3.71 23.92 -9.50
CA ARG A 858 -4.86 24.52 -8.82
C ARG A 858 -4.66 26.00 -8.54
N LYS A 859 -3.49 26.41 -8.04
CA LYS A 859 -3.19 27.83 -7.78
C LYS A 859 -3.20 28.64 -9.07
N VAL A 860 -2.50 28.18 -10.12
CA VAL A 860 -2.41 28.86 -11.42
C VAL A 860 -3.78 28.98 -12.07
N THR A 861 -4.54 27.88 -12.14
CA THR A 861 -5.87 27.90 -12.77
C THR A 861 -6.85 28.76 -11.99
N THR A 862 -6.86 28.70 -10.65
CA THR A 862 -7.74 29.53 -9.81
C THR A 862 -7.44 31.02 -9.95
N LEU A 863 -6.17 31.42 -9.89
CA LEU A 863 -5.79 32.83 -10.06
C LEU A 863 -6.09 33.34 -11.47
N ALA A 864 -5.92 32.51 -12.50
CA ALA A 864 -6.30 32.85 -13.86
C ALA A 864 -7.83 33.06 -13.99
N LEU A 865 -8.63 32.23 -13.30
CA LEU A 865 -10.08 32.41 -13.22
C LEU A 865 -10.46 33.71 -12.50
N CYS A 866 -9.76 34.09 -11.43
CA CYS A 866 -9.95 35.40 -10.77
C CYS A 866 -9.68 36.56 -11.73
N LYS A 867 -8.54 36.55 -12.46
CA LYS A 867 -8.21 37.60 -13.46
C LYS A 867 -9.25 37.66 -14.59
N LEU A 868 -9.69 36.52 -15.12
CA LEU A 868 -10.75 36.46 -16.14
C LEU A 868 -12.07 37.03 -15.63
N PHE A 869 -12.44 36.69 -14.39
CA PHE A 869 -13.67 37.17 -13.77
C PHE A 869 -13.65 38.69 -13.56
N GLU A 870 -12.57 39.21 -12.98
CA GLU A 870 -12.38 40.65 -12.75
C GLU A 870 -12.42 41.44 -14.06
N HIS A 871 -11.73 40.96 -15.09
CA HIS A 871 -11.73 41.57 -16.42
C HIS A 871 -13.15 41.61 -17.01
N GLY A 872 -13.85 40.48 -17.00
CA GLY A 872 -15.20 40.36 -17.57
C GLY A 872 -16.24 41.27 -16.89
N VAL A 873 -16.17 41.38 -15.56
CA VAL A 873 -17.07 42.24 -14.78
C VAL A 873 -16.75 43.72 -14.98
N THR A 874 -15.47 44.11 -14.94
CA THR A 874 -15.04 45.51 -14.93
C THR A 874 -15.11 46.14 -16.33
N THR A 875 -14.65 45.42 -17.35
CA THR A 875 -14.58 45.95 -18.73
C THR A 875 -15.84 45.68 -19.55
N LYS A 876 -16.71 44.77 -19.08
CA LYS A 876 -17.89 44.28 -19.81
C LYS A 876 -17.55 43.73 -21.21
N ASP A 877 -16.42 43.03 -21.33
CA ASP A 877 -15.95 42.46 -22.59
C ASP A 877 -16.97 41.47 -23.20
N ASP A 878 -17.57 41.86 -24.33
CA ASP A 878 -18.58 41.05 -25.04
C ASP A 878 -18.03 39.69 -25.49
N ARG A 879 -16.71 39.59 -25.73
CA ARG A 879 -16.07 38.32 -26.15
C ARG A 879 -16.20 37.25 -25.08
N LEU A 880 -16.14 37.65 -23.80
CA LEU A 880 -16.28 36.75 -22.65
C LEU A 880 -17.75 36.65 -22.22
N ASN A 881 -18.47 37.77 -22.12
CA ASN A 881 -19.83 37.81 -21.57
C ASN A 881 -20.89 37.08 -22.43
N THR A 882 -20.58 36.81 -23.69
CA THR A 882 -21.47 36.05 -24.60
C THR A 882 -21.26 34.54 -24.53
N VAL A 883 -20.22 34.05 -23.84
CA VAL A 883 -19.91 32.62 -23.72
C VAL A 883 -20.86 31.95 -22.72
N MET A 884 -21.45 30.83 -23.14
CA MET A 884 -22.36 30.00 -22.34
C MET A 884 -21.77 28.59 -22.19
N ILE A 885 -21.73 28.08 -20.96
CA ILE A 885 -21.20 26.77 -20.60
C ILE A 885 -22.35 25.78 -20.41
N LYS A 886 -22.30 24.66 -21.13
CA LYS A 886 -23.31 23.59 -21.07
C LYS A 886 -22.99 22.58 -19.99
N GLU A 887 -23.91 22.40 -19.05
CA GLU A 887 -23.74 21.45 -17.94
C GLU A 887 -24.94 20.52 -17.80
N GLN A 888 -24.69 19.26 -17.44
CA GLN A 888 -25.77 18.34 -17.09
C GLN A 888 -26.15 18.53 -15.63
N VAL A 889 -27.40 18.93 -15.40
CA VAL A 889 -28.00 18.99 -14.07
C VAL A 889 -29.04 17.87 -13.97
N ALA A 890 -29.14 17.22 -12.81
CA ALA A 890 -30.20 16.25 -12.58
C ALA A 890 -31.56 16.95 -12.67
N ALA A 891 -32.53 16.37 -13.39
CA ALA A 891 -33.89 16.91 -13.37
C ALA A 891 -34.41 16.96 -11.93
N PRO A 892 -35.10 18.03 -11.51
CA PRO A 892 -35.72 18.09 -10.19
C PRO A 892 -36.76 16.97 -10.08
N SER A 893 -36.40 15.90 -9.38
CA SER A 893 -37.28 14.77 -9.08
C SER A 893 -38.09 15.09 -7.83
N ALA A 894 -39.38 14.80 -7.85
CA ALA A 894 -40.28 14.94 -6.70
C ALA A 894 -39.91 14.03 -5.50
N ASN A 895 -38.95 13.12 -5.67
CA ASN A 895 -38.42 12.22 -4.63
C ASN A 895 -36.96 12.57 -4.25
N ALA A 896 -36.66 13.85 -4.01
CA ALA A 896 -35.33 14.28 -3.56
C ALA A 896 -34.93 13.74 -2.17
N ASN A 897 -35.85 13.11 -1.43
CA ASN A 897 -35.61 12.60 -0.08
C ASN A 897 -35.08 11.16 0.00
N SER A 898 -34.85 10.45 -1.12
CA SER A 898 -34.15 9.17 -1.05
C SER A 898 -32.65 9.40 -1.16
N ALA A 899 -31.97 9.52 -0.02
CA ALA A 899 -30.52 9.42 0.14
C ALA A 899 -29.99 8.01 -0.22
N ALA A 900 -30.53 7.38 -1.26
CA ALA A 900 -30.13 6.06 -1.74
C ALA A 900 -28.94 6.19 -2.68
N ARG A 901 -27.97 5.27 -2.56
CA ARG A 901 -26.80 5.20 -3.44
C ARG A 901 -27.24 5.21 -4.91
N ARG A 902 -26.79 6.21 -5.67
CA ARG A 902 -27.16 6.37 -7.08
C ARG A 902 -26.20 5.62 -7.98
N THR A 903 -26.60 4.45 -8.46
CA THR A 903 -25.80 3.62 -9.38
C THR A 903 -25.88 4.10 -10.83
N ARG A 904 -24.97 3.64 -11.70
CA ARG A 904 -25.01 3.93 -13.16
C ARG A 904 -26.36 3.55 -13.78
N SER A 905 -26.97 2.43 -13.35
CA SER A 905 -28.29 1.98 -13.83
C SER A 905 -29.45 2.86 -13.33
N ALA A 906 -29.36 3.41 -12.12
CA ALA A 906 -30.32 4.40 -11.61
C ALA A 906 -30.19 5.75 -12.33
N THR A 907 -28.96 6.20 -12.60
CA THR A 907 -28.70 7.43 -13.36
C THR A 907 -29.17 7.33 -14.79
N ALA A 908 -28.95 6.20 -15.49
CA ALA A 908 -29.46 6.00 -16.85
C ALA A 908 -31.00 6.09 -16.95
N LYS A 909 -31.70 5.78 -15.86
CA LYS A 909 -33.16 5.88 -15.76
C LYS A 909 -33.66 7.27 -15.34
N THR A 910 -32.77 8.16 -14.90
CA THR A 910 -33.14 9.51 -14.42
C THR A 910 -32.76 10.54 -15.50
N PRO A 911 -33.71 11.30 -16.06
CA PRO A 911 -33.39 12.27 -17.10
C PRO A 911 -32.46 13.38 -16.57
N SER A 912 -31.30 13.57 -17.19
CA SER A 912 -30.45 14.75 -17.00
C SER A 912 -30.88 15.84 -17.98
N VAL A 913 -30.89 17.09 -17.52
CA VAL A 913 -31.21 18.27 -18.34
C VAL A 913 -29.93 19.05 -18.56
N TRP A 914 -29.65 19.40 -19.82
CA TRP A 914 -28.55 20.30 -20.15
C TRP A 914 -28.98 21.74 -19.89
N VAL A 915 -28.21 22.45 -19.07
CA VAL A 915 -28.45 23.85 -18.70
C VAL A 915 -27.30 24.70 -19.23
N ASP A 916 -27.62 25.78 -19.95
CA ASP A 916 -26.66 26.78 -20.40
C ASP A 916 -26.43 27.83 -19.29
N THR A 917 -25.20 27.91 -18.77
CA THR A 917 -24.81 28.85 -17.70
C THR A 917 -23.85 29.91 -18.25
N PRO A 918 -24.09 31.22 -18.01
CA PRO A 918 -23.13 32.26 -18.41
C PRO A 918 -21.75 32.04 -17.81
N VAL A 919 -20.69 32.23 -18.60
CA VAL A 919 -19.32 31.89 -18.21
C VAL A 919 -18.91 32.50 -16.86
N LEU A 920 -19.17 33.79 -16.63
CA LEU A 920 -18.79 34.45 -15.38
C LEU A 920 -19.49 33.85 -14.16
N VAL A 921 -20.74 33.41 -14.32
CA VAL A 921 -21.50 32.76 -13.25
C VAL A 921 -20.88 31.40 -12.94
N LYS A 922 -20.48 30.64 -13.96
CA LYS A 922 -19.78 29.37 -13.74
C LYS A 922 -18.42 29.57 -13.07
N ILE A 923 -17.65 30.55 -13.50
CA ILE A 923 -16.38 30.91 -12.87
C ILE A 923 -16.61 31.23 -11.39
N PHE A 924 -17.59 32.08 -11.06
CA PHE A 924 -17.89 32.42 -9.68
C PHE A 924 -18.24 31.19 -8.81
N LYS A 925 -19.07 30.27 -9.33
CA LYS A 925 -19.39 29.00 -8.64
C LYS A 925 -18.14 28.15 -8.36
N LEU A 926 -17.23 28.05 -9.34
CA LEU A 926 -15.97 27.31 -9.19
C LEU A 926 -15.03 27.97 -8.17
N LEU A 927 -14.96 29.30 -8.14
CA LEU A 927 -14.20 30.04 -7.13
C LEU A 927 -14.74 29.79 -5.72
N LEU A 928 -16.07 29.72 -5.54
CA LEU A 928 -16.67 29.35 -4.26
C LEU A 928 -16.34 27.91 -3.86
N HIS A 929 -16.43 26.98 -4.82
CA HIS A 929 -16.07 25.57 -4.60
C HIS A 929 -14.60 25.43 -4.17
N GLU A 930 -13.69 26.13 -4.85
CA GLU A 930 -12.27 26.10 -4.50
C GLU A 930 -12.00 26.72 -3.12
N LEU A 931 -12.70 27.80 -2.76
CA LEU A 931 -12.60 28.39 -1.43
C LEU A 931 -13.06 27.41 -0.33
N ALA A 932 -14.13 26.65 -0.58
CA ALA A 932 -14.58 25.60 0.33
C ALA A 932 -13.56 24.46 0.45
N ASN A 933 -12.99 24.01 -0.67
CA ASN A 933 -11.95 22.98 -0.68
C ASN A 933 -10.71 23.41 0.12
N LEU A 934 -10.22 24.63 -0.08
CA LEU A 934 -9.07 25.18 0.65
C LEU A 934 -9.35 25.28 2.15
N ARG A 935 -10.59 25.60 2.54
CA ARG A 935 -10.99 25.62 3.94
C ARG A 935 -11.05 24.23 4.55
N GLU A 936 -11.62 23.28 3.83
CA GLU A 936 -11.70 21.89 4.27
C GLU A 936 -10.30 21.30 4.48
N ALA A 937 -9.37 21.54 3.55
CA ALA A 937 -7.96 21.15 3.68
C ALA A 937 -7.31 21.77 4.93
N LYS A 938 -7.47 23.08 5.15
CA LYS A 938 -6.94 23.77 6.32
C LYS A 938 -7.54 23.27 7.64
N ASP A 939 -8.85 23.02 7.68
CA ASP A 939 -9.54 22.50 8.86
C ASP A 939 -9.12 21.04 9.14
N ALA A 940 -8.81 20.25 8.11
CA ALA A 940 -8.29 18.88 8.25
C ALA A 940 -6.89 18.87 8.88
N HIS A 941 -5.98 19.72 8.38
CA HIS A 941 -4.65 19.91 8.98
C HIS A 941 -4.70 20.33 10.44
N THR A 942 -5.55 21.32 10.75
CA THR A 942 -5.68 21.82 12.11
C THR A 942 -6.25 20.74 13.04
N LYS A 943 -7.21 19.93 12.57
CA LYS A 943 -7.75 18.82 13.36
C LYS A 943 -6.75 17.69 13.55
N ASN A 944 -5.86 17.40 12.61
CA ASN A 944 -4.81 16.39 12.81
C ASN A 944 -3.76 16.86 13.84
N GLN A 945 -3.47 18.17 13.91
CA GLN A 945 -2.60 18.73 14.94
C GLN A 945 -3.28 18.83 16.33
N ASP A 946 -4.61 18.98 16.39
CA ASP A 946 -5.38 19.19 17.63
C ASP A 946 -6.16 17.92 18.09
N SER A 947 -6.02 16.78 17.39
CA SER A 947 -6.66 15.50 17.76
C SER A 947 -6.00 14.80 18.97
N GLY A 948 -5.37 15.58 19.85
CA GLY A 948 -5.03 15.15 21.21
C GLY A 948 -6.22 15.18 22.17
N ASP A 949 -7.34 15.84 21.84
CA ASP A 949 -8.54 15.86 22.68
C ASP A 949 -9.84 15.77 21.86
N ASP A 950 -10.76 14.93 22.34
CA ASP A 950 -12.18 14.85 21.97
C ASP A 950 -12.58 14.30 20.57
N ARG A 951 -12.48 12.97 20.41
CA ARG A 951 -13.49 12.20 19.64
C ARG A 951 -14.17 11.19 20.54
N ASP A 952 -15.11 11.69 21.32
CA ASP A 952 -16.14 10.93 22.00
C ASP A 952 -17.44 11.02 21.19
N SER A 953 -17.79 9.97 20.45
CA SER A 953 -19.16 9.76 19.99
C SER A 953 -19.45 8.27 19.84
N SER A 954 -19.60 7.59 20.98
CA SER A 954 -20.52 6.46 21.03
C SER A 954 -21.94 7.03 21.08
N SER A 955 -22.64 7.00 19.96
CA SER A 955 -24.08 7.24 19.91
C SER A 955 -24.68 6.41 18.78
N ASP A 956 -25.01 5.16 19.12
CA ASP A 956 -26.12 4.45 18.49
C ASP A 956 -27.41 5.26 18.74
N ASN A 957 -27.77 6.13 17.80
CA ASN A 957 -29.15 6.55 17.60
C ASN A 957 -29.58 6.07 16.21
N GLU A 958 -30.00 4.82 16.13
CA GLU A 958 -30.98 4.39 15.14
C GLU A 958 -32.34 5.01 15.51
N ALA A 959 -32.58 6.21 15.04
CA ALA A 959 -33.92 6.78 14.87
C ALA A 959 -33.86 7.85 13.79
N ASP A 960 -34.76 7.74 12.81
CA ASP A 960 -35.01 8.67 11.72
C ASP A 960 -34.88 10.15 12.13
N ASP A 961 -33.82 10.82 11.68
CA ASP A 961 -33.84 12.27 11.48
C ASP A 961 -33.09 12.63 10.19
N ALA A 962 -33.86 12.74 9.11
CA ALA A 962 -33.38 13.19 7.81
C ALA A 962 -33.25 14.73 7.79
N SER A 963 -32.27 15.29 8.52
CA SER A 963 -31.85 16.69 8.34
C SER A 963 -30.46 17.02 8.93
N ALA A 964 -29.43 16.25 8.58
CA ALA A 964 -28.04 16.66 8.77
C ALA A 964 -27.23 16.32 7.52
N ASP A 965 -27.34 17.19 6.52
CA ASP A 965 -26.61 17.07 5.26
C ASP A 965 -25.27 17.82 5.36
N GLY A 966 -24.19 17.16 4.91
CA GLY A 966 -22.94 17.84 4.51
C GLY A 966 -21.79 17.95 5.52
N THR A 967 -21.27 16.87 6.09
CA THR A 967 -19.84 16.81 6.53
C THR A 967 -19.34 15.38 6.78
N LYS A 968 -19.55 14.46 5.83
CA LYS A 968 -18.78 13.21 5.80
C LYS A 968 -17.71 13.35 4.74
N MET A 969 -16.50 13.62 5.24
CA MET A 969 -15.22 13.61 4.51
C MET A 969 -15.19 12.41 3.57
N SER A 970 -14.98 12.65 2.27
CA SER A 970 -14.57 11.56 1.39
C SER A 970 -13.11 11.26 1.72
N PHE A 971 -12.81 10.02 2.10
CA PHE A 971 -11.44 9.54 2.31
C PHE A 971 -10.52 9.87 1.12
N LEU A 972 -11.08 9.91 -0.11
CA LEU A 972 -10.37 10.35 -1.31
C LEU A 972 -9.99 11.84 -1.28
N THR A 973 -10.84 12.71 -0.74
CA THR A 973 -10.50 14.12 -0.56
C THR A 973 -9.34 14.23 0.42
N ALA A 974 -9.43 13.58 1.58
CA ALA A 974 -8.32 13.56 2.54
C ALA A 974 -7.03 12.99 1.92
N LEU A 975 -7.08 11.90 1.15
CA LEU A 975 -5.90 11.32 0.48
C LEU A 975 -5.26 12.27 -0.55
N MET A 976 -6.06 13.11 -1.21
CA MET A 976 -5.56 14.13 -2.15
C MET A 976 -4.89 15.34 -1.45
N TYR A 977 -5.05 15.48 -0.13
CA TYR A 977 -4.51 16.58 0.69
C TYR A 977 -3.55 16.11 1.80
N MET A 978 -3.44 14.79 2.05
CA MET A 978 -2.56 14.22 3.09
C MET A 978 -1.08 14.25 2.69
N ASP A 979 -0.76 14.54 1.43
CA ASP A 979 0.61 14.77 0.95
C ASP A 979 1.19 16.13 1.41
N GLU A 980 0.37 16.96 2.07
CA GLU A 980 0.77 18.26 2.61
C GLU A 980 1.44 18.16 4.01
N GLY A 981 1.82 16.96 4.44
CA GLY A 981 2.36 16.66 5.79
C GLY A 981 3.89 16.66 5.92
N ASP A 982 4.63 16.55 4.82
CA ASP A 982 6.06 16.78 4.76
C ASP A 982 6.32 17.92 3.78
N ASP A 983 6.96 19.00 4.24
CA ASP A 983 7.44 20.12 3.41
C ASP A 983 8.51 19.69 2.36
N GLU A 984 8.73 18.39 2.15
CA GLU A 984 9.86 17.83 1.40
C GLU A 984 9.59 17.49 -0.07
N GLU A 985 8.34 17.41 -0.56
CA GLU A 985 8.07 16.97 -1.96
C GLU A 985 7.15 17.87 -2.80
N GLU A 986 7.22 19.21 -2.66
CA GLU A 986 6.81 20.03 -3.82
C GLU A 986 7.77 19.75 -4.99
N ASP A 987 7.27 19.20 -6.10
CA ASP A 987 8.02 18.96 -7.34
C ASP A 987 8.86 20.20 -7.71
N GLU A 988 10.19 20.06 -7.74
CA GLU A 988 11.13 21.12 -8.13
C GLU A 988 10.75 21.78 -9.47
N ASP A 989 10.11 21.04 -10.38
CA ASP A 989 9.64 21.59 -11.64
C ASP A 989 8.46 22.56 -11.46
N ASP A 990 7.55 22.26 -10.54
CA ASP A 990 6.44 23.14 -10.19
C ASP A 990 6.93 24.38 -9.45
N ARG A 991 7.92 24.24 -8.56
CA ARG A 991 8.61 25.38 -7.92
C ARG A 991 9.27 26.29 -8.95
N GLN A 992 9.95 25.72 -9.95
CA GLN A 992 10.58 26.49 -11.02
C GLN A 992 9.57 27.26 -11.86
N LEU A 993 8.48 26.61 -12.28
CA LEU A 993 7.41 27.25 -13.04
C LEU A 993 6.66 28.31 -12.22
N MET A 994 6.50 28.07 -10.91
CA MET A 994 5.87 29.00 -9.99
C MET A 994 6.74 30.25 -9.76
N ALA A 995 8.07 30.10 -9.66
CA ALA A 995 9.01 31.21 -9.47
C ALA A 995 8.89 32.27 -10.58
N GLU A 996 8.55 31.89 -11.81
CA GLU A 996 8.33 32.83 -12.92
C GLU A 996 7.11 33.74 -12.67
N LEU A 997 6.05 33.18 -12.06
CA LEU A 997 4.83 33.89 -11.69
C LEU A 997 4.99 34.71 -10.40
N MET A 998 5.87 34.30 -9.48
CA MET A 998 6.12 34.99 -8.21
C MET A 998 6.69 36.42 -8.34
N ASN A 999 7.08 36.82 -9.54
CA ASN A 999 7.44 38.22 -9.83
C ASN A 999 6.24 39.18 -9.68
N ASP A 1000 5.01 38.68 -9.81
CA ASP A 1000 3.78 39.44 -9.54
C ASP A 1000 3.35 39.22 -8.06
N PRO A 1001 3.18 40.29 -7.25
CA PRO A 1001 2.84 40.20 -5.83
C PRO A 1001 1.58 39.37 -5.52
N ILE A 1002 0.66 39.25 -6.49
CA ILE A 1002 -0.57 38.45 -6.36
C ILE A 1002 -0.26 36.98 -6.07
N PHE A 1003 0.86 36.46 -6.57
CA PHE A 1003 1.22 35.05 -6.44
C PHE A 1003 1.88 34.72 -5.10
N GLN A 1004 2.44 35.72 -4.42
CA GLN A 1004 3.10 35.55 -3.12
C GLN A 1004 2.09 35.40 -1.96
N CYS A 1005 0.81 35.71 -2.19
CA CYS A 1005 -0.23 35.54 -1.18
C CYS A 1005 -0.68 34.09 -1.04
N ASP A 1006 -1.13 33.74 0.17
CA ASP A 1006 -1.89 32.52 0.41
C ASP A 1006 -3.16 32.51 -0.47
N THR A 1007 -3.41 31.38 -1.15
CA THR A 1007 -4.50 31.28 -2.13
C THR A 1007 -5.86 31.47 -1.47
N MET A 1008 -6.07 30.93 -0.26
CA MET A 1008 -7.34 31.08 0.48
C MET A 1008 -7.56 32.52 0.91
N GLU A 1009 -6.54 33.19 1.44
CA GLU A 1009 -6.61 34.61 1.82
C GLU A 1009 -6.88 35.51 0.61
N TYR A 1010 -6.19 35.27 -0.50
CA TYR A 1010 -6.39 36.03 -1.73
C TYR A 1010 -7.83 35.86 -2.25
N LEU A 1011 -8.30 34.61 -2.33
CA LEU A 1011 -9.64 34.30 -2.82
C LEU A 1011 -10.75 34.86 -1.92
N THR A 1012 -10.54 34.83 -0.60
CA THR A 1012 -11.46 35.45 0.37
C THR A 1012 -11.57 36.96 0.11
N LYS A 1013 -10.43 37.67 0.04
CA LYS A 1013 -10.40 39.12 -0.24
C LYS A 1013 -10.99 39.45 -1.62
N PHE A 1014 -10.74 38.61 -2.62
CA PHE A 1014 -11.28 38.77 -3.96
C PHE A 1014 -12.81 38.72 -3.96
N ILE A 1015 -13.41 37.73 -3.28
CA ILE A 1015 -14.87 37.58 -3.21
C ILE A 1015 -15.50 38.66 -2.32
N GLU A 1016 -14.84 39.06 -1.22
CA GLU A 1016 -15.26 40.21 -0.40
C GLU A 1016 -15.26 41.53 -1.19
N SER A 1017 -14.26 41.73 -2.06
CA SER A 1017 -14.23 42.89 -2.95
C SER A 1017 -15.38 42.85 -3.94
N PHE A 1018 -15.63 41.68 -4.55
CA PHE A 1018 -16.75 41.50 -5.48
C PHE A 1018 -18.12 41.63 -4.81
N SER A 1019 -18.26 41.29 -3.52
CA SER A 1019 -19.53 41.42 -2.80
C SER A 1019 -20.01 42.87 -2.66
N GLN A 1020 -19.09 43.83 -2.81
CA GLN A 1020 -19.39 45.26 -2.82
C GLN A 1020 -19.75 45.79 -4.22
N HIS A 1021 -19.59 44.99 -5.28
CA HIS A 1021 -19.88 45.39 -6.66
C HIS A 1021 -21.40 45.37 -6.94
N GLU A 1022 -21.86 46.31 -7.77
CA GLU A 1022 -23.28 46.44 -8.15
C GLU A 1022 -23.92 45.18 -8.77
N ASN A 1023 -23.10 44.30 -9.35
CA ASN A 1023 -23.55 43.10 -10.05
C ASN A 1023 -23.69 41.90 -9.11
N PHE A 1024 -23.17 41.97 -7.88
CA PHE A 1024 -23.12 40.84 -6.94
C PHE A 1024 -24.50 40.21 -6.71
N ARG A 1025 -25.52 41.05 -6.54
CA ARG A 1025 -26.91 40.61 -6.33
C ARG A 1025 -27.44 39.73 -7.47
N ALA A 1026 -27.05 40.01 -8.71
CA ALA A 1026 -27.46 39.22 -9.87
C ALA A 1026 -26.76 37.84 -9.92
N PHE A 1027 -25.60 37.70 -9.28
CA PHE A 1027 -24.91 36.42 -9.13
C PHE A 1027 -25.49 35.61 -7.96
N LEU A 1028 -25.88 36.26 -6.87
CA LEU A 1028 -26.55 35.61 -5.73
C LEU A 1028 -27.85 34.91 -6.11
N GLU A 1029 -28.59 35.43 -7.09
CA GLU A 1029 -29.81 34.81 -7.62
C GLU A 1029 -29.53 33.53 -8.45
N LYS A 1030 -28.27 33.31 -8.87
CA LYS A 1030 -27.85 32.22 -9.76
C LYS A 1030 -27.03 31.13 -9.07
N ILE A 1031 -26.72 31.31 -7.79
CA ILE A 1031 -26.05 30.31 -6.95
C ILE A 1031 -27.07 29.59 -6.06
N ASP A 1032 -26.79 28.34 -5.71
CA ASP A 1032 -27.65 27.52 -4.87
C ASP A 1032 -27.42 27.76 -3.36
N GLU A 1033 -28.19 27.08 -2.51
CA GLU A 1033 -28.07 27.26 -1.05
C GLU A 1033 -26.74 26.73 -0.49
N THR A 1034 -26.13 25.72 -1.11
CA THR A 1034 -24.82 25.22 -0.67
C THR A 1034 -23.73 26.26 -0.92
N GLU A 1035 -23.74 26.87 -2.11
CA GLU A 1035 -22.83 27.94 -2.52
C GLU A 1035 -23.04 29.22 -1.67
N LYS A 1036 -24.29 29.56 -1.33
CA LYS A 1036 -24.58 30.67 -0.40
C LYS A 1036 -24.08 30.39 1.02
N ASN A 1037 -24.12 29.14 1.46
CA ASN A 1037 -23.61 28.77 2.78
C ASN A 1037 -22.08 28.93 2.85
N ILE A 1038 -21.34 28.66 1.76
CA ILE A 1038 -19.90 28.95 1.68
C ILE A 1038 -19.65 30.44 1.97
N LEU A 1039 -20.36 31.36 1.30
CA LEU A 1039 -20.21 32.80 1.54
C LEU A 1039 -20.45 33.19 3.01
N LYS A 1040 -21.48 32.62 3.65
CA LYS A 1040 -21.77 32.86 5.06
C LYS A 1040 -20.65 32.38 5.98
N THR A 1041 -20.05 31.22 5.69
CA THR A 1041 -18.93 30.65 6.48
C THR A 1041 -17.73 31.59 6.52
N PHE A 1042 -17.53 32.40 5.48
CA PHE A 1042 -16.47 33.42 5.41
C PHE A 1042 -16.94 34.83 5.82
N ASN A 1043 -18.13 34.97 6.44
CA ASN A 1043 -18.72 36.25 6.86
C ASN A 1043 -18.95 37.26 5.71
N ILE A 1044 -19.11 36.78 4.48
CA ILE A 1044 -19.39 37.63 3.33
C ILE A 1044 -20.89 37.94 3.31
N ALA A 1045 -21.23 39.23 3.29
CA ALA A 1045 -22.63 39.69 3.34
C ALA A 1045 -23.38 39.31 2.05
N LEU A 1046 -24.60 38.76 2.21
CA LEU A 1046 -25.53 38.42 1.12
C LEU A 1046 -26.48 39.57 0.78
#